data_AF-R1E8W1-F1
#
_entry.id   AF-R1E8W1-F1
#
_cell.length_a   1.000
_cell.length_b   1.000
_cell.length_c   1.000
_cell.angle_alpha   90.00
_cell.angle_beta   90.00
_cell.angle_gamma   90.00
#
_symmetry.space_group_name_H-M   'P 1'
#
loop_
_entity.id
_entity.type
_entity.pdbx_description
1 polymer ?
#
loop_
_entity_poly.entity_id
_entity_poly.type
_entity_poly.pdbx_seq_one_letter_code
_entity_poly.pdbx_strand_id
1 'polypeptide(L)'
;MASVLAVLSLLAADAAACQRDFLSPRGIGNHRHSKLAVRQDTAFPPVLSDTEAVLVNSFDNTTIDQWSYYYTHGLHIAGTNESQAQWTADQWSSFGVPSSLAEYWTLLNYPVSQSVSVGFANGSSYAATLIEEVLVEDEVTSYPNSVPAFHGLSWSGNASAEYVYVGRGQQVDFDRLEVLGVPLEGKIALAKYGGPFRGLKVKNAQEHGMIGIVIFTDPGDDGNITEANGYAAYPDGPARNPTSIQRGSVQFLSQYPGDPTTPGYPSKEDSPRADTISVTPRIPSVPISWKDAVPFLAGLDGTGPAPGTTISLSNLMEEKITTIWDAIGIINGTNADETIIIGNHRDAWIIGGAADPNSGSAVLVELSKAFGKLLAAGWKPRRNIVLASWDAEEYGLYGSTEWVEEYIPWLADTSVAYLNIDVGASGPRPDFSATPELHTIATEIMKKVLWPYAGTGELNQTLYDTWFGESEGEFGVLGSGSDYTSFLHNGISSIDLGAGGGPNDPIYHYHSNYDTYHWMISYGDPGFVVHKAIGQFLTLLAYHLADDPVIPFDIPNYTTQLRLYYDELNTTVAEAGATLDLTPLADAIDTFEASANAIDAVATEAKQTGDEVLVSRVNTKFREFQRGFTSQGGLPDRQFFKHVVFAPGIDTGYAPCDGHPQQCSACRYRNQPCEYVYTEDRRKPPSKQHVQALEARIHTLERQLAAACARACADDSGSPHAASRVPMAPIRATDIDDVTDTLGSFNIGDGGEICYFGSRSNFNLLRSARLVDRPSSLEMQRRGREATRQQIGLAPVSDELEAHLLGLFWTWQNAWQRVVARAPFLRDRAARSGAPCGRFYSPALLASMLALASRYSDRPEVRADPLDARTAGDTFAAQAKIMLLYECETPTTTTVQAIALLSLRETALDKEGLGWMYCGMAVRMALNLGLHLDCSRCVDEGLLTAEQVEVRSVTWWGCYVLDKLFNIGLGRPSMILDCLMTVEMPSTCCEEEQQPWTSSSADPTDASAPVSHCVSNAIHTCKLLISVVEILDNIYSPGKPDKTSMVSDAHLRLTSFYNALPAVLRISKSYKDRALPHVYQLQWVT
;
A
#
# COMPACT_ATOMS: atom_id res chain seq x y z
N MET A 1 42.91 -12.15 24.35
CA MET A 1 43.97 -11.11 24.36
C MET A 1 44.72 -10.95 23.03
N ALA A 2 44.68 -11.90 22.08
CA ALA A 2 45.23 -11.68 20.73
C ALA A 2 44.26 -10.92 19.78
N SER A 3 42.96 -10.91 20.05
CA SER A 3 41.96 -10.23 19.20
C SER A 3 41.81 -8.72 19.45
N VAL A 4 42.47 -8.18 20.47
CA VAL A 4 42.44 -6.74 20.82
C VAL A 4 43.60 -5.97 20.18
N LEU A 5 44.63 -6.67 19.71
CA LEU A 5 45.79 -6.08 19.01
C LEU A 5 45.59 -5.89 17.50
N ALA A 6 44.61 -6.57 16.90
CA ALA A 6 44.29 -6.40 15.48
C ALA A 6 43.51 -5.10 15.20
N VAL A 7 42.73 -4.60 16.17
CA VAL A 7 41.89 -3.40 16.01
C VAL A 7 42.68 -2.10 16.20
N LEU A 8 43.75 -2.11 17.00
CA LEU A 8 44.61 -0.94 17.20
C LEU A 8 45.63 -0.70 16.06
N SER A 9 45.77 -1.63 15.12
CA SER A 9 46.71 -1.52 14.00
C SER A 9 46.10 -0.83 12.77
N LEU A 10 44.77 -0.71 12.69
CA LEU A 10 44.06 -0.03 11.59
C LEU A 10 43.77 1.45 11.87
N LEU A 11 43.89 1.90 13.12
CA LEU A 11 43.66 3.31 13.51
C LEU A 11 44.90 4.22 13.35
N ALA A 12 46.02 3.68 12.85
CA ALA A 12 47.27 4.43 12.68
C ALA A 12 47.58 4.82 11.22
N ALA A 13 46.72 4.48 10.26
CA ALA A 13 46.94 4.74 8.83
C ALA A 13 46.25 6.01 8.30
N ASP A 14 45.17 6.50 8.93
CA ASP A 14 44.42 7.65 8.41
C ASP A 14 44.79 9.00 9.03
N ALA A 15 45.78 9.02 9.92
CA ALA A 15 46.31 10.25 10.52
C ALA A 15 47.30 11.03 9.61
N ALA A 16 47.36 10.72 8.31
CA ALA A 16 48.29 11.35 7.37
C ALA A 16 47.66 11.69 6.01
N ALA A 17 46.49 12.33 6.00
CA ALA A 17 46.01 13.04 4.82
C ALA A 17 45.17 14.30 5.08
N CYS A 18 45.01 14.73 6.34
CA CYS A 18 44.54 16.08 6.65
C CYS A 18 45.71 17.07 6.65
N GLN A 19 46.16 17.49 5.47
CA GLN A 19 46.90 18.75 5.35
C GLN A 19 46.72 19.39 3.96
N ARG A 20 45.51 19.92 3.72
CA ARG A 20 45.29 21.10 2.86
C ARG A 20 43.85 21.63 2.98
N ASP A 21 43.53 22.17 4.15
CA ASP A 21 42.54 23.26 4.22
C ASP A 21 43.14 24.55 3.64
N PHE A 22 42.27 25.48 3.25
CA PHE A 22 42.52 26.86 2.81
C PHE A 22 42.97 27.07 1.37
N LEU A 23 42.00 27.18 0.44
CA LEU A 23 41.83 28.25 -0.55
C LEU A 23 40.46 28.08 -1.27
N SER A 24 39.51 28.98 -1.00
CA SER A 24 38.31 29.28 -1.84
C SER A 24 38.72 29.60 -3.30
N PRO A 25 37.85 29.62 -4.35
CA PRO A 25 36.40 29.38 -4.48
C PRO A 25 36.05 28.33 -5.56
N ARG A 26 34.87 27.68 -5.55
CA ARG A 26 34.17 27.20 -6.77
C ARG A 26 32.83 26.50 -6.49
N GLY A 27 31.77 27.14 -6.98
CA GLY A 27 30.55 26.57 -7.55
C GLY A 27 29.89 25.40 -6.83
N ILE A 28 28.88 25.68 -6.01
CA ILE A 28 27.89 24.68 -5.64
C ILE A 28 27.02 24.46 -6.89
N GLY A 29 27.18 23.27 -7.47
CA GLY A 29 26.60 22.88 -8.73
C GLY A 29 25.09 22.64 -8.61
N ASN A 30 24.39 23.10 -9.64
CA ASN A 30 23.03 22.73 -9.97
C ASN A 30 22.85 21.21 -9.99
N HIS A 31 21.65 20.77 -9.63
CA HIS A 31 21.15 19.43 -9.91
C HIS A 31 21.41 19.07 -11.38
N ARG A 32 22.07 17.93 -11.57
CA ARG A 32 22.16 17.24 -12.85
C ARG A 32 21.69 15.82 -12.58
N HIS A 33 20.57 15.44 -13.15
CA HIS A 33 20.38 14.07 -13.61
C HIS A 33 21.63 13.74 -14.45
N SER A 34 22.42 12.75 -14.03
CA SER A 34 23.71 12.52 -14.65
C SER A 34 23.51 11.87 -16.03
N LYS A 35 23.99 12.59 -17.05
CA LYS A 35 23.81 12.47 -18.50
C LYS A 35 22.40 12.79 -19.01
N LEU A 36 22.25 14.05 -19.47
CA LEU A 36 21.32 14.40 -20.56
C LEU A 36 21.26 13.23 -21.53
N ALA A 37 20.10 12.60 -21.67
CA ALA A 37 19.89 11.65 -22.76
C ALA A 37 20.31 12.36 -24.04
N VAL A 38 21.20 11.74 -24.82
CA VAL A 38 21.66 12.40 -26.04
C VAL A 38 20.47 12.43 -26.99
N ARG A 39 19.99 13.62 -27.34
CA ARG A 39 18.91 13.80 -28.32
C ARG A 39 19.23 12.97 -29.56
N GLN A 40 18.29 12.12 -29.96
CA GLN A 40 18.45 11.27 -31.12
C GLN A 40 17.93 12.00 -32.37
N ASP A 41 18.63 11.85 -33.49
CA ASP A 41 18.18 12.38 -34.77
C ASP A 41 16.88 11.67 -35.20
N THR A 42 15.83 12.44 -35.48
CA THR A 42 14.55 11.94 -35.97
C THR A 42 14.45 12.09 -37.48
N ALA A 43 14.08 11.01 -38.17
CA ALA A 43 13.78 11.09 -39.60
C ALA A 43 12.46 11.85 -39.79
N PHE A 44 12.48 12.93 -40.58
CA PHE A 44 11.29 13.75 -40.84
C PHE A 44 11.03 13.88 -42.36
N PRO A 45 9.77 13.68 -42.84
CA PRO A 45 8.61 13.25 -42.06
C PRO A 45 8.76 11.79 -41.57
N PRO A 46 8.01 11.39 -40.52
CA PRO A 46 8.09 10.03 -40.00
C PRO A 46 7.76 8.97 -41.07
N VAL A 47 8.49 7.87 -41.05
CA VAL A 47 8.26 6.73 -41.94
C VAL A 47 7.34 5.74 -41.23
N LEU A 48 6.17 5.50 -41.83
CA LEU A 48 5.18 4.55 -41.34
C LEU A 48 5.13 3.31 -42.25
N SER A 49 4.94 2.13 -41.67
CA SER A 49 4.52 0.95 -42.42
C SER A 49 3.10 1.12 -42.96
N ASP A 50 2.68 0.29 -43.92
CA ASP A 50 1.33 0.36 -44.48
C ASP A 50 0.25 0.22 -43.39
N THR A 51 0.44 -0.67 -42.42
CA THR A 51 -0.49 -0.87 -41.29
C THR A 51 -0.49 0.33 -40.34
N GLU A 52 0.69 0.85 -40.00
CA GLU A 52 0.82 2.05 -39.16
C GLU A 52 0.15 3.26 -39.83
N ALA A 53 0.31 3.41 -41.15
CA ALA A 53 -0.34 4.46 -41.92
C ALA A 53 -1.88 4.31 -41.90
N VAL A 54 -2.42 3.10 -41.96
CA VAL A 54 -3.87 2.88 -41.81
C VAL A 54 -4.35 3.31 -40.43
N LEU A 55 -3.63 2.95 -39.36
CA LEU A 55 -3.98 3.34 -38.00
C LEU A 55 -3.92 4.86 -37.80
N VAL A 56 -2.81 5.49 -38.14
CA VAL A 56 -2.59 6.94 -37.97
C VAL A 56 -3.60 7.76 -38.77
N ASN A 57 -3.87 7.36 -40.02
CA ASN A 57 -4.83 8.06 -40.89
C ASN A 57 -6.29 7.78 -40.53
N SER A 58 -6.55 6.84 -39.62
CA SER A 58 -7.92 6.52 -39.20
C SER A 58 -8.50 7.49 -38.18
N PHE A 59 -7.64 8.27 -37.51
CA PHE A 59 -8.02 9.29 -36.54
C PHE A 59 -8.53 10.57 -37.21
N ASP A 60 -9.74 10.98 -36.83
CA ASP A 60 -10.41 12.20 -37.27
C ASP A 60 -10.72 13.10 -36.07
N ASN A 61 -10.23 14.34 -36.10
CA ASN A 61 -10.49 15.30 -35.05
C ASN A 61 -11.99 15.67 -34.97
N THR A 62 -12.71 15.58 -36.09
CA THR A 62 -14.17 15.84 -36.12
C THR A 62 -14.96 14.82 -35.33
N THR A 63 -14.56 13.54 -35.35
CA THR A 63 -15.25 12.51 -34.57
C THR A 63 -14.83 12.53 -33.11
N ILE A 64 -13.54 12.78 -32.82
CA ILE A 64 -13.08 13.00 -31.44
C ILE A 64 -13.85 14.14 -30.77
N ASP A 65 -14.02 15.26 -31.48
CA ASP A 65 -14.85 16.39 -31.06
C ASP A 65 -16.27 15.94 -30.70
N GLN A 66 -16.93 15.17 -31.57
CA GLN A 66 -18.27 14.62 -31.31
C GLN A 66 -18.33 13.69 -30.09
N TRP A 67 -17.30 12.86 -29.88
CA TRP A 67 -17.22 11.99 -28.70
C TRP A 67 -17.04 12.80 -27.43
N SER A 68 -16.14 13.79 -27.44
CA SER A 68 -15.93 14.70 -26.31
C SER A 68 -17.20 15.48 -25.99
N TYR A 69 -17.89 16.00 -27.00
CA TYR A 69 -19.20 16.65 -26.83
C TYR A 69 -20.21 15.69 -26.18
N TYR A 70 -20.33 14.45 -26.65
CA TYR A 70 -21.27 13.49 -26.07
C TYR A 70 -20.99 13.22 -24.58
N TYR A 71 -19.73 12.99 -24.20
CA TYR A 71 -19.39 12.66 -22.83
C TYR A 71 -19.66 13.82 -21.86
N THR A 72 -19.42 15.06 -22.30
CA THR A 72 -19.44 16.28 -21.48
C THR A 72 -20.82 16.95 -21.33
N HIS A 73 -21.89 16.31 -21.81
CA HIS A 73 -23.25 16.87 -21.81
C HIS A 73 -24.27 15.96 -21.11
N GLY A 74 -23.86 15.29 -20.05
CA GLY A 74 -24.75 14.53 -19.18
C GLY A 74 -24.18 14.42 -17.77
N LEU A 75 -25.00 14.31 -16.74
CA LEU A 75 -24.47 14.00 -15.40
C LEU A 75 -23.92 12.57 -15.41
N HIS A 76 -22.65 12.41 -15.10
CA HIS A 76 -21.98 11.10 -15.08
C HIS A 76 -21.01 11.00 -13.91
N ILE A 77 -21.42 11.51 -12.75
CA ILE A 77 -20.79 11.13 -11.49
C ILE A 77 -20.94 9.62 -11.27
N ALA A 78 -19.90 9.02 -10.70
CA ALA A 78 -19.81 7.61 -10.36
C ALA A 78 -21.16 6.99 -9.96
N GLY A 79 -21.54 5.88 -10.58
CA GLY A 79 -22.75 5.12 -10.24
C GLY A 79 -24.10 5.77 -10.59
N THR A 80 -24.12 6.79 -11.48
CA THR A 80 -25.37 7.46 -11.89
C THR A 80 -25.74 7.35 -13.37
N ASN A 81 -24.80 6.96 -14.25
CA ASN A 81 -25.01 6.99 -15.71
C ASN A 81 -24.62 5.70 -16.44
N GLU A 82 -25.35 4.62 -16.15
CA GLU A 82 -25.29 3.35 -16.88
C GLU A 82 -25.44 3.54 -18.41
N SER A 83 -26.29 4.47 -18.84
CA SER A 83 -26.56 4.69 -20.27
C SER A 83 -25.34 5.14 -21.05
N GLN A 84 -24.45 5.90 -20.43
CA GLN A 84 -23.20 6.33 -21.05
C GLN A 84 -22.19 5.18 -21.12
N ALA A 85 -22.13 4.32 -20.09
CA ALA A 85 -21.33 3.09 -20.12
C ALA A 85 -21.80 2.16 -21.25
N GLN A 86 -23.11 1.94 -21.34
CA GLN A 86 -23.71 1.11 -22.39
C GLN A 86 -23.45 1.71 -23.79
N TRP A 87 -23.54 3.04 -23.93
CA TRP A 87 -23.22 3.71 -25.18
C TRP A 87 -21.77 3.47 -25.59
N THR A 88 -20.81 3.51 -24.66
CA THR A 88 -19.40 3.22 -24.92
C THR A 88 -19.22 1.79 -25.44
N ALA A 89 -19.82 0.81 -24.77
CA ALA A 89 -19.80 -0.59 -25.21
C ALA A 89 -20.46 -0.79 -26.59
N ASP A 90 -21.56 -0.08 -26.87
CA ASP A 90 -22.27 -0.13 -28.15
C ASP A 90 -21.43 0.49 -29.27
N GLN A 91 -20.73 1.60 -29.03
CA GLN A 91 -19.81 2.20 -30.00
C GLN A 91 -18.69 1.23 -30.38
N TRP A 92 -18.01 0.64 -29.39
CA TRP A 92 -16.95 -0.35 -29.62
C TRP A 92 -17.47 -1.55 -30.40
N SER A 93 -18.64 -2.07 -30.02
CA SER A 93 -19.30 -3.16 -30.74
C SER A 93 -19.64 -2.80 -32.19
N SER A 94 -20.06 -1.55 -32.45
CA SER A 94 -20.32 -1.06 -33.80
C SER A 94 -19.07 -0.98 -34.67
N PHE A 95 -17.90 -0.84 -34.07
CA PHE A 95 -16.60 -0.87 -34.75
C PHE A 95 -16.00 -2.29 -34.85
N GLY A 96 -16.73 -3.31 -34.42
CA GLY A 96 -16.30 -4.71 -34.52
C GLY A 96 -15.52 -5.23 -33.31
N VAL A 97 -15.57 -4.53 -32.17
CA VAL A 97 -14.99 -4.98 -30.89
C VAL A 97 -16.13 -5.44 -29.97
N PRO A 98 -16.38 -6.75 -29.83
CA PRO A 98 -17.42 -7.25 -28.93
C PRO A 98 -17.24 -6.71 -27.51
N SER A 99 -18.28 -6.09 -26.97
CA SER A 99 -18.19 -5.38 -25.68
C SER A 99 -19.43 -5.59 -24.81
N SER A 100 -19.26 -5.47 -23.49
CA SER A 100 -20.31 -5.64 -22.48
C SER A 100 -19.98 -4.84 -21.20
N LEU A 101 -20.96 -4.69 -20.31
CA LEU A 101 -20.74 -4.08 -19.01
C LEU A 101 -20.32 -5.13 -17.96
N ALA A 102 -19.39 -4.74 -17.09
CA ALA A 102 -19.09 -5.41 -15.83
C ALA A 102 -19.64 -4.55 -14.69
N GLU A 103 -20.30 -5.21 -13.73
CA GLU A 103 -21.01 -4.53 -12.63
C GLU A 103 -20.36 -4.82 -11.28
N TYR A 104 -20.20 -3.75 -10.50
CA TYR A 104 -19.76 -3.80 -9.10
C TYR A 104 -20.68 -2.95 -8.23
N TRP A 105 -20.99 -3.42 -7.02
CA TRP A 105 -21.88 -2.79 -6.05
C TRP A 105 -21.04 -2.10 -4.99
N THR A 106 -20.72 -0.82 -5.16
CA THR A 106 -19.71 -0.13 -4.35
C THR A 106 -20.31 0.90 -3.39
N LEU A 107 -19.57 1.23 -2.32
CA LEU A 107 -19.94 2.33 -1.42
C LEU A 107 -19.61 3.69 -2.03
N LEU A 108 -20.65 4.43 -2.42
CA LEU A 108 -20.53 5.83 -2.83
C LEU A 108 -21.26 6.73 -1.84
N ASN A 109 -20.96 8.03 -1.85
CA ASN A 109 -21.73 9.00 -1.09
C ASN A 109 -21.95 10.33 -1.83
N TYR A 110 -23.15 10.89 -1.71
CA TYR A 110 -23.54 12.06 -2.49
C TYR A 110 -23.93 13.23 -1.57
N PRO A 111 -23.71 14.49 -2.01
CA PRO A 111 -24.04 15.66 -1.21
C PRO A 111 -25.56 15.80 -1.02
N VAL A 112 -26.03 15.90 0.24
CA VAL A 112 -27.44 16.22 0.58
C VAL A 112 -27.59 17.69 0.94
N SER A 113 -26.72 18.19 1.83
CA SER A 113 -26.69 19.60 2.20
C SER A 113 -25.35 20.00 2.79
N GLN A 114 -24.85 21.17 2.40
CA GLN A 114 -23.63 21.76 2.93
C GLN A 114 -23.87 23.21 3.35
N SER A 115 -23.20 23.65 4.40
CA SER A 115 -23.08 25.07 4.72
C SER A 115 -21.73 25.34 5.35
N VAL A 116 -21.05 26.39 4.87
CA VAL A 116 -19.80 26.88 5.45
C VAL A 116 -19.94 28.37 5.65
N SER A 117 -19.65 28.85 6.85
CA SER A 117 -19.68 30.27 7.18
C SER A 117 -18.56 30.63 8.15
N VAL A 118 -18.11 31.88 8.07
CA VAL A 118 -17.15 32.46 9.01
C VAL A 118 -17.83 33.59 9.77
N GLY A 119 -17.77 33.54 11.10
CA GLY A 119 -18.23 34.59 12.02
C GLY A 119 -17.04 35.33 12.62
N PHE A 120 -17.01 36.66 12.50
CA PHE A 120 -15.90 37.50 12.92
C PHE A 120 -16.12 38.08 14.33
N ALA A 121 -15.02 38.44 15.01
CA ALA A 121 -15.05 39.00 16.36
C ALA A 121 -15.88 40.31 16.50
N ASN A 122 -16.10 41.04 15.39
CA ASN A 122 -16.94 42.23 15.33
C ASN A 122 -18.46 41.94 15.25
N GLY A 123 -18.87 40.66 15.22
CA GLY A 123 -20.24 40.21 15.10
C GLY A 123 -20.78 40.09 13.66
N SER A 124 -20.00 40.47 12.64
CA SER A 124 -20.35 40.19 11.24
C SER A 124 -20.09 38.72 10.88
N SER A 125 -20.73 38.23 9.83
CA SER A 125 -20.47 36.90 9.28
C SER A 125 -20.52 36.89 7.76
N TYR A 126 -19.88 35.89 7.16
CA TYR A 126 -19.91 35.62 5.73
C TYR A 126 -20.24 34.14 5.51
N ALA A 127 -21.17 33.86 4.60
CA ALA A 127 -21.51 32.50 4.18
C ALA A 127 -20.92 32.23 2.80
N ALA A 128 -20.21 31.12 2.65
CA ALA A 128 -19.69 30.68 1.36
C ALA A 128 -20.83 30.27 0.43
N THR A 129 -20.62 30.44 -0.87
CA THR A 129 -21.65 30.21 -1.89
C THR A 129 -21.86 28.73 -2.16
N LEU A 130 -20.77 27.94 -2.15
CA LEU A 130 -20.74 26.47 -2.32
C LEU A 130 -21.31 25.95 -3.65
N ILE A 131 -21.49 26.83 -4.63
CA ILE A 131 -21.84 26.50 -6.00
C ILE A 131 -21.10 27.47 -6.93
N GLU A 132 -20.63 26.97 -8.06
CA GLU A 132 -19.99 27.79 -9.09
C GLU A 132 -21.00 28.69 -9.79
N GLU A 133 -20.52 29.82 -10.31
CA GLU A 133 -21.35 30.76 -11.07
C GLU A 133 -21.72 30.19 -12.44
N VAL A 134 -22.98 30.38 -12.84
CA VAL A 134 -23.46 30.02 -14.18
C VAL A 134 -22.92 31.04 -15.19
N LEU A 135 -22.24 30.56 -16.21
CA LEU A 135 -21.63 31.36 -17.27
C LEU A 135 -22.51 31.27 -18.52
N VAL A 136 -22.82 32.41 -19.15
CA VAL A 136 -23.75 32.45 -20.30
C VAL A 136 -23.09 31.87 -21.56
N GLU A 137 -21.77 32.00 -21.64
CA GLU A 137 -20.91 31.53 -22.72
C GLU A 137 -20.75 30.00 -22.71
N ASP A 138 -20.88 29.38 -21.54
CA ASP A 138 -20.63 27.96 -21.32
C ASP A 138 -21.91 27.25 -20.89
N GLU A 139 -22.58 26.62 -21.85
CA GLU A 139 -23.90 26.02 -21.64
C GLU A 139 -23.91 24.97 -20.53
N VAL A 140 -22.84 24.19 -20.37
CA VAL A 140 -22.72 23.11 -19.38
C VAL A 140 -22.89 23.66 -17.96
N THR A 141 -22.41 24.88 -17.70
CA THR A 141 -22.50 25.50 -16.37
C THR A 141 -23.93 25.77 -15.93
N SER A 142 -24.88 25.81 -16.87
CA SER A 142 -26.29 26.07 -16.64
C SER A 142 -27.17 24.81 -16.57
N TYR A 143 -26.58 23.62 -16.73
CA TYR A 143 -27.35 22.37 -16.77
C TYR A 143 -28.06 22.10 -15.44
N PRO A 144 -29.26 21.49 -15.48
CA PRO A 144 -29.98 21.10 -14.27
C PRO A 144 -29.19 19.99 -13.54
N ASN A 145 -29.33 19.94 -12.22
CA ASN A 145 -28.63 18.97 -11.34
C ASN A 145 -27.11 19.18 -11.26
N SER A 146 -26.64 20.43 -11.42
CA SER A 146 -25.26 20.79 -11.06
C SER A 146 -24.96 20.33 -9.62
N VAL A 147 -23.83 19.66 -9.46
CA VAL A 147 -23.40 19.08 -8.18
C VAL A 147 -22.81 20.20 -7.33
N PRO A 148 -23.22 20.41 -6.06
CA PRO A 148 -22.65 21.46 -5.21
C PRO A 148 -21.20 21.15 -4.79
N ALA A 149 -20.59 22.02 -3.99
CA ALA A 149 -19.27 21.80 -3.42
C ALA A 149 -19.29 20.66 -2.38
N PHE A 150 -18.49 19.62 -2.61
CA PHE A 150 -18.33 18.52 -1.66
C PHE A 150 -17.03 17.75 -1.91
N HIS A 151 -16.64 16.92 -0.93
CA HIS A 151 -15.66 15.86 -1.13
C HIS A 151 -16.34 14.49 -1.04
N GLY A 152 -16.03 13.59 -1.97
CA GLY A 152 -16.44 12.18 -1.88
C GLY A 152 -15.84 11.53 -0.63
N LEU A 153 -16.61 10.70 0.05
CA LEU A 153 -16.32 10.02 1.33
C LEU A 153 -16.08 10.97 2.53
N SER A 154 -16.45 12.25 2.41
CA SER A 154 -16.42 13.18 3.54
C SER A 154 -17.41 12.78 4.63
N TRP A 155 -17.01 12.94 5.89
CA TRP A 155 -17.85 12.59 7.04
C TRP A 155 -19.08 13.50 7.16
N SER A 156 -20.24 12.91 7.46
CA SER A 156 -21.46 13.64 7.80
C SER A 156 -21.40 14.18 9.22
N GLY A 157 -21.40 15.51 9.38
CA GLY A 157 -21.31 16.13 10.69
C GLY A 157 -21.33 17.66 10.67
N ASN A 158 -21.49 18.22 11.87
CA ASN A 158 -21.45 19.65 12.11
C ASN A 158 -20.29 20.00 13.03
N ALA A 159 -19.53 21.03 12.70
CA ALA A 159 -18.44 21.56 13.50
C ALA A 159 -18.53 23.09 13.56
N SER A 160 -18.31 23.67 14.74
CA SER A 160 -18.21 25.11 14.90
C SER A 160 -17.11 25.43 15.91
N ALA A 161 -16.05 26.08 15.44
CA ALA A 161 -14.88 26.41 16.25
C ALA A 161 -14.06 27.53 15.62
N GLU A 162 -13.11 28.06 16.40
CA GLU A 162 -11.99 28.83 15.83
C GLU A 162 -11.19 27.96 14.85
N TYR A 163 -10.52 28.59 13.89
CA TYR A 163 -9.80 27.90 12.84
C TYR A 163 -8.33 28.34 12.75
N VAL A 164 -7.53 27.49 12.12
CA VAL A 164 -6.09 27.69 11.88
C VAL A 164 -5.82 27.49 10.40
N TYR A 165 -5.07 28.40 9.79
CA TYR A 165 -4.53 28.18 8.45
C TYR A 165 -3.34 27.22 8.50
N VAL A 166 -3.48 26.07 7.85
CA VAL A 166 -2.51 24.95 7.90
C VAL A 166 -1.70 24.80 6.63
N GLY A 167 -1.54 25.87 5.85
CA GLY A 167 -0.75 25.84 4.62
C GLY A 167 -1.32 24.85 3.60
N ARG A 168 -0.53 23.87 3.18
CA ARG A 168 -0.95 22.78 2.28
C ARG A 168 -1.46 21.56 3.06
N GLY A 169 -1.52 21.58 4.38
CA GLY A 169 -1.96 20.43 5.19
C GLY A 169 -1.00 19.23 5.10
N GLN A 170 0.29 19.48 4.88
CA GLN A 170 1.34 18.46 4.98
C GLN A 170 1.69 18.21 6.45
N GLN A 171 2.30 17.06 6.75
CA GLN A 171 2.82 16.78 8.10
C GLN A 171 3.73 17.91 8.61
N VAL A 172 4.64 18.39 7.75
CA VAL A 172 5.56 19.51 8.07
C VAL A 172 4.85 20.82 8.38
N ASP A 173 3.64 21.06 7.83
CA ASP A 173 2.85 22.25 8.14
C ASP A 173 2.31 22.16 9.57
N PHE A 174 1.81 20.98 9.98
CA PHE A 174 1.29 20.74 11.33
C PHE A 174 2.41 20.74 12.37
N ASP A 175 3.51 20.02 12.14
CA ASP A 175 4.70 20.01 13.01
C ASP A 175 5.18 21.44 13.29
N ARG A 176 5.18 22.28 12.25
CA ARG A 176 5.61 23.67 12.39
C ARG A 176 4.68 24.48 13.29
N LEU A 177 3.36 24.29 13.17
CA LEU A 177 2.37 24.97 14.00
C LEU A 177 2.51 24.56 15.48
N GLU A 178 2.78 23.28 15.74
CA GLU A 178 3.05 22.80 17.10
C GLU A 178 4.32 23.40 17.70
N VAL A 179 5.42 23.47 16.92
CA VAL A 179 6.67 24.13 17.34
C VAL A 179 6.45 25.61 17.64
N LEU A 180 5.54 26.26 16.93
CA LEU A 180 5.15 27.66 17.18
C LEU A 180 4.17 27.82 18.35
N GLY A 181 3.72 26.73 18.97
CA GLY A 181 2.79 26.74 20.10
C GLY A 181 1.36 27.09 19.71
N VAL A 182 0.98 26.87 18.45
CA VAL A 182 -0.40 27.11 17.96
C VAL A 182 -1.28 25.91 18.34
N PRO A 183 -2.36 26.09 19.12
CA PRO A 183 -3.24 24.99 19.51
C PRO A 183 -4.11 24.52 18.33
N LEU A 184 -4.05 23.21 18.02
CA LEU A 184 -4.77 22.59 16.90
C LEU A 184 -6.02 21.81 17.34
N GLU A 185 -5.94 21.11 18.48
CA GLU A 185 -7.03 20.27 18.98
C GLU A 185 -8.33 21.06 19.17
N GLY A 186 -9.44 20.52 18.65
CA GLY A 186 -10.76 21.15 18.70
C GLY A 186 -10.96 22.33 17.73
N LYS A 187 -9.98 22.67 16.88
CA LYS A 187 -10.08 23.72 15.87
C LYS A 187 -10.54 23.18 14.51
N ILE A 188 -10.87 24.07 13.59
CA ILE A 188 -11.11 23.75 12.17
C ILE A 188 -9.87 24.12 11.34
N ALA A 189 -9.46 23.25 10.42
CA ALA A 189 -8.37 23.54 9.49
C ALA A 189 -8.87 24.35 8.30
N LEU A 190 -8.12 25.37 7.90
CA LEU A 190 -8.23 26.01 6.59
C LEU A 190 -6.95 25.67 5.81
N ALA A 191 -7.09 24.91 4.73
CA ALA A 191 -5.95 24.46 3.92
C ALA A 191 -6.13 24.89 2.46
N LYS A 192 -5.02 25.06 1.74
CA LYS A 192 -5.06 25.14 0.28
C LYS A 192 -4.75 23.81 -0.39
N TYR A 193 -5.25 23.63 -1.61
CA TYR A 193 -4.88 22.52 -2.49
C TYR A 193 -3.39 22.54 -2.87
N GLY A 194 -2.96 21.50 -3.60
CA GLY A 194 -1.57 21.25 -3.97
C GLY A 194 -0.73 20.68 -2.83
N GLY A 195 0.40 20.04 -3.14
CA GLY A 195 1.19 19.30 -2.17
C GLY A 195 0.67 17.86 -2.03
N PRO A 196 0.24 17.39 -0.84
CA PRO A 196 -0.24 16.03 -0.66
C PRO A 196 -1.66 15.90 -1.22
N PHE A 197 -2.03 14.67 -1.56
CA PHE A 197 -3.40 14.32 -1.91
C PHE A 197 -4.42 14.81 -0.86
N ARG A 198 -5.59 15.26 -1.31
CA ARG A 198 -6.58 15.93 -0.46
C ARG A 198 -7.06 15.07 0.71
N GLY A 199 -7.22 13.76 0.52
CA GLY A 199 -7.57 12.83 1.61
C GLY A 199 -6.55 12.84 2.75
N LEU A 200 -5.26 13.01 2.43
CA LEU A 200 -4.20 13.12 3.44
C LEU A 200 -4.23 14.45 4.20
N LYS A 201 -4.67 15.55 3.58
CA LYS A 201 -4.90 16.81 4.30
C LYS A 201 -5.96 16.62 5.40
N VAL A 202 -7.04 15.92 5.06
CA VAL A 202 -8.12 15.60 6.01
C VAL A 202 -7.62 14.63 7.10
N LYS A 203 -6.87 13.60 6.71
CA LYS A 203 -6.22 12.65 7.64
C LYS A 203 -5.33 13.38 8.65
N ASN A 204 -4.43 14.24 8.17
CA ASN A 204 -3.48 14.94 9.01
C ASN A 204 -4.19 15.89 9.98
N ALA A 205 -5.20 16.64 9.51
CA ALA A 205 -6.01 17.48 10.39
C ALA A 205 -6.71 16.65 11.49
N GLN A 206 -7.28 15.50 11.13
CA GLN A 206 -7.91 14.58 12.08
C GLN A 206 -6.91 14.03 13.11
N GLU A 207 -5.70 13.66 12.70
CA GLU A 207 -4.66 13.11 13.58
C GLU A 207 -4.15 14.14 14.60
N HIS A 208 -4.20 15.43 14.26
CA HIS A 208 -3.89 16.54 15.16
C HIS A 208 -5.10 17.02 15.99
N GLY A 209 -6.18 16.21 16.07
CA GLY A 209 -7.34 16.47 16.91
C GLY A 209 -8.25 17.60 16.42
N MET A 210 -8.09 18.05 15.17
CA MET A 210 -8.98 19.04 14.57
C MET A 210 -10.34 18.41 14.22
N ILE A 211 -11.41 19.20 14.24
CA ILE A 211 -12.79 18.70 14.17
C ILE A 211 -13.48 18.93 12.81
N GLY A 212 -12.76 19.49 11.84
CA GLY A 212 -13.26 19.74 10.50
C GLY A 212 -12.21 20.45 9.65
N ILE A 213 -12.38 20.45 8.34
CA ILE A 213 -11.45 21.09 7.40
C ILE A 213 -12.18 21.73 6.21
N VAL A 214 -11.73 22.93 5.84
CA VAL A 214 -12.14 23.64 4.64
C VAL A 214 -10.94 23.76 3.72
N ILE A 215 -11.10 23.38 2.44
CA ILE A 215 -10.02 23.37 1.46
C ILE A 215 -10.35 24.32 0.30
N PHE A 216 -9.39 25.09 -0.19
CA PHE A 216 -9.58 26.00 -1.32
C PHE A 216 -8.45 25.96 -2.34
N THR A 217 -8.71 26.36 -3.57
CA THR A 217 -7.68 26.49 -4.62
C THR A 217 -7.13 27.91 -4.63
N ASP A 218 -5.81 28.04 -4.44
CA ASP A 218 -5.10 29.32 -4.40
C ASP A 218 -4.57 29.65 -5.82
N PRO A 219 -4.99 30.76 -6.46
CA PRO A 219 -4.47 31.17 -7.76
C PRO A 219 -2.96 31.43 -7.78
N GLY A 220 -2.31 31.56 -6.62
CA GLY A 220 -0.85 31.59 -6.52
C GLY A 220 -0.16 30.33 -7.05
N ASP A 221 -0.89 29.22 -7.20
CA ASP A 221 -0.38 27.97 -7.76
C ASP A 221 -0.59 27.86 -9.29
N ASP A 222 -1.30 28.80 -9.92
CA ASP A 222 -1.65 28.82 -11.36
C ASP A 222 -0.52 29.38 -12.27
N GLY A 223 0.72 29.41 -11.79
CA GLY A 223 1.86 29.90 -12.58
C GLY A 223 1.72 31.37 -13.00
N ASN A 224 1.90 31.68 -14.29
CA ASN A 224 1.86 33.06 -14.79
C ASN A 224 0.47 33.50 -15.26
N ILE A 225 -0.48 32.59 -15.46
CA ILE A 225 -1.80 32.92 -16.03
C ILE A 225 -2.80 33.19 -14.90
N THR A 226 -2.72 34.40 -14.35
CA THR A 226 -3.58 34.85 -13.23
C THR A 226 -4.14 36.26 -13.48
N GLU A 227 -5.25 36.59 -12.82
CA GLU A 227 -5.81 37.96 -12.83
C GLU A 227 -4.81 39.00 -12.30
N ALA A 228 -4.00 38.61 -11.30
CA ALA A 228 -2.94 39.47 -10.76
C ALA A 228 -1.87 39.83 -11.80
N ASN A 229 -1.66 38.95 -12.79
CA ASN A 229 -0.76 39.18 -13.92
C ASN A 229 -1.46 39.83 -15.13
N GLY A 230 -2.72 40.23 -15.00
CA GLY A 230 -3.48 40.97 -16.01
C GLY A 230 -4.24 40.12 -17.01
N TYR A 231 -4.34 38.80 -16.80
CA TYR A 231 -5.18 37.92 -17.62
C TYR A 231 -6.64 37.96 -17.14
N ALA A 232 -7.59 37.97 -18.06
CA ALA A 232 -8.99 37.81 -17.69
C ALA A 232 -9.25 36.36 -17.21
N ALA A 233 -10.15 36.23 -16.24
CA ALA A 233 -10.62 34.92 -15.78
C ALA A 233 -11.58 34.29 -16.79
N TYR A 234 -11.62 32.96 -16.83
CA TYR A 234 -12.60 32.19 -17.59
C TYR A 234 -14.03 32.64 -17.23
N PRO A 235 -14.94 32.87 -18.21
CA PRO A 235 -14.84 32.49 -19.62
C PRO A 235 -14.17 33.54 -20.54
N ASP A 236 -13.89 34.74 -20.04
CA ASP A 236 -13.36 35.85 -20.84
C ASP A 236 -11.84 35.75 -21.10
N GLY A 237 -11.15 34.86 -20.39
CA GLY A 237 -9.73 34.64 -20.56
C GLY A 237 -9.21 33.35 -19.95
N PRO A 238 -7.89 33.12 -20.05
CA PRO A 238 -7.27 31.84 -19.73
C PRO A 238 -6.99 31.64 -18.25
N ALA A 239 -7.20 32.65 -17.38
CA ALA A 239 -6.99 32.50 -15.95
C ALA A 239 -8.14 31.74 -15.28
N ARG A 240 -7.85 31.11 -14.14
CA ARG A 240 -8.84 30.39 -13.35
C ARG A 240 -10.03 31.29 -13.00
N ASN A 241 -11.24 30.75 -13.10
CA ASN A 241 -12.42 31.46 -12.65
C ASN A 241 -12.40 31.55 -11.10
N PRO A 242 -12.61 32.74 -10.48
CA PRO A 242 -12.54 32.90 -9.02
C PRO A 242 -13.55 32.07 -8.24
N THR A 243 -14.65 31.65 -8.87
CA THR A 243 -15.69 30.81 -8.27
C THR A 243 -15.47 29.31 -8.49
N SER A 244 -14.42 28.91 -9.22
CA SER A 244 -14.07 27.51 -9.47
C SER A 244 -13.90 26.73 -8.16
N ILE A 245 -14.48 25.53 -8.07
CA ILE A 245 -14.39 24.66 -6.89
C ILE A 245 -13.82 23.32 -7.33
N GLN A 246 -12.72 22.89 -6.70
CA GLN A 246 -12.17 21.56 -6.95
C GLN A 246 -12.91 20.54 -6.07
N ARG A 247 -13.62 19.58 -6.68
CA ARG A 247 -14.18 18.40 -6.01
C ARG A 247 -13.12 17.29 -5.89
N GLY A 248 -13.46 16.18 -5.25
CA GLY A 248 -12.53 15.06 -5.13
C GLY A 248 -12.83 14.15 -3.95
N SER A 249 -12.38 12.90 -4.06
CA SER A 249 -12.43 11.94 -2.95
C SER A 249 -11.43 12.33 -1.86
N VAL A 250 -11.83 12.11 -0.60
CA VAL A 250 -10.97 12.21 0.58
C VAL A 250 -10.68 10.84 1.21
N GLN A 251 -10.81 9.75 0.45
CA GLN A 251 -10.27 8.43 0.82
C GLN A 251 -8.80 8.57 1.25
N PHE A 252 -8.32 7.70 2.14
CA PHE A 252 -6.89 7.62 2.43
C PHE A 252 -6.23 6.73 1.38
N LEU A 253 -6.17 7.22 0.14
CA LEU A 253 -5.77 6.45 -1.04
C LEU A 253 -4.37 5.82 -0.90
N SER A 254 -3.43 6.49 -0.20
CA SER A 254 -2.10 5.93 0.07
C SER A 254 -2.11 4.73 1.02
N GLN A 255 -3.25 4.40 1.65
CA GLN A 255 -3.46 3.18 2.43
C GLN A 255 -4.14 2.08 1.60
N TYR A 256 -5.21 2.43 0.88
CA TYR A 256 -5.97 1.50 0.07
C TYR A 256 -6.79 2.25 -1.00
N PRO A 257 -6.59 1.98 -2.31
CA PRO A 257 -7.53 2.33 -3.38
C PRO A 257 -8.55 1.21 -3.59
N GLY A 258 -9.65 1.47 -4.31
CA GLY A 258 -10.79 0.56 -4.47
C GLY A 258 -11.88 0.80 -3.43
N ASP A 259 -12.96 0.02 -3.51
CA ASP A 259 -14.08 0.17 -2.57
C ASP A 259 -13.60 -0.07 -1.13
N PRO A 260 -13.73 0.93 -0.23
CA PRO A 260 -13.26 0.81 1.16
C PRO A 260 -13.98 -0.29 1.95
N THR A 261 -15.11 -0.81 1.44
CA THR A 261 -15.88 -1.88 2.08
C THR A 261 -15.51 -3.28 1.62
N THR A 262 -14.80 -3.48 0.51
CA THR A 262 -14.40 -4.82 0.03
C THR A 262 -12.90 -4.93 -0.21
N PRO A 263 -12.06 -4.66 0.81
CA PRO A 263 -10.64 -4.65 0.58
C PRO A 263 -10.09 -6.03 0.18
N GLY A 264 -9.57 -6.16 -1.04
CA GLY A 264 -8.91 -7.36 -1.55
C GLY A 264 -9.80 -8.35 -2.31
N TYR A 265 -11.07 -8.02 -2.61
CA TYR A 265 -11.98 -8.88 -3.35
C TYR A 265 -13.12 -8.07 -3.99
N PRO A 266 -13.68 -8.51 -5.13
CA PRO A 266 -14.62 -7.70 -5.88
C PRO A 266 -15.94 -7.44 -5.12
N SER A 267 -16.45 -6.24 -5.30
CA SER A 267 -17.74 -5.73 -4.84
C SER A 267 -18.93 -6.34 -5.59
N LYS A 268 -19.30 -7.58 -5.28
CA LYS A 268 -20.56 -8.18 -5.74
C LYS A 268 -21.70 -7.84 -4.77
N GLU A 269 -22.94 -8.02 -5.22
CA GLU A 269 -24.15 -7.65 -4.45
C GLU A 269 -24.17 -8.30 -3.05
N ASP A 270 -23.69 -9.55 -2.95
CA ASP A 270 -23.62 -10.34 -1.72
C ASP A 270 -22.22 -10.40 -1.09
N SER A 271 -21.25 -9.62 -1.61
CA SER A 271 -19.91 -9.54 -1.03
C SER A 271 -19.98 -9.04 0.42
N PRO A 272 -19.28 -9.70 1.37
CA PRO A 272 -19.12 -9.19 2.72
C PRO A 272 -18.58 -7.76 2.70
N ARG A 273 -18.97 -6.94 3.68
CA ARG A 273 -18.56 -5.52 3.75
C ARG A 273 -17.81 -5.26 5.05
N ALA A 274 -16.61 -4.70 4.93
CA ALA A 274 -15.73 -4.30 6.02
C ALA A 274 -16.08 -2.90 6.55
N ASP A 275 -15.53 -2.57 7.73
CA ASP A 275 -15.54 -1.21 8.25
C ASP A 275 -14.53 -0.34 7.48
N THR A 276 -14.90 0.91 7.20
CA THR A 276 -14.11 1.85 6.40
C THR A 276 -13.20 2.75 7.24
N ILE A 277 -13.28 2.65 8.57
CA ILE A 277 -12.67 3.61 9.51
C ILE A 277 -11.15 3.84 9.33
N SER A 278 -10.42 2.86 8.77
CA SER A 278 -8.98 2.94 8.53
C SER A 278 -8.62 3.62 7.21
N VAL A 279 -9.60 3.80 6.31
CA VAL A 279 -9.39 4.27 4.93
C VAL A 279 -10.28 5.46 4.56
N THR A 280 -11.21 5.88 5.43
CA THR A 280 -12.05 7.08 5.22
C THR A 280 -11.95 8.07 6.40
N PRO A 281 -12.17 9.38 6.15
CA PRO A 281 -12.20 10.39 7.20
C PRO A 281 -13.34 10.24 8.21
N ARG A 282 -13.16 10.83 9.40
CA ARG A 282 -14.16 10.95 10.48
C ARG A 282 -14.42 12.39 10.91
N ILE A 283 -13.97 13.35 10.11
CA ILE A 283 -14.23 14.77 10.30
C ILE A 283 -14.82 15.35 9.01
N PRO A 284 -15.79 16.28 9.10
CA PRO A 284 -16.38 16.89 7.92
C PRO A 284 -15.34 17.71 7.16
N SER A 285 -15.36 17.56 5.83
CA SER A 285 -14.53 18.33 4.91
C SER A 285 -15.37 18.89 3.75
N VAL A 286 -15.14 20.16 3.39
CA VAL A 286 -15.86 20.83 2.29
C VAL A 286 -14.89 21.71 1.49
N PRO A 287 -14.88 21.61 0.14
CA PRO A 287 -14.11 22.53 -0.69
C PRO A 287 -14.84 23.86 -0.88
N ILE A 288 -14.10 24.96 -1.04
CA ILE A 288 -14.64 26.28 -1.36
C ILE A 288 -13.83 26.94 -2.48
N SER A 289 -14.46 27.91 -3.15
CA SER A 289 -13.81 28.69 -4.20
C SER A 289 -12.78 29.67 -3.64
N TRP A 290 -11.87 30.14 -4.49
CA TRP A 290 -10.94 31.22 -4.11
C TRP A 290 -11.68 32.48 -3.63
N LYS A 291 -12.74 32.87 -4.35
CA LYS A 291 -13.61 34.00 -3.99
C LYS A 291 -14.18 33.84 -2.58
N ASP A 292 -14.66 32.66 -2.24
CA ASP A 292 -15.21 32.36 -0.91
C ASP A 292 -14.12 32.23 0.17
N ALA A 293 -12.88 31.88 -0.19
CA ALA A 293 -11.76 31.75 0.75
C ALA A 293 -11.22 33.12 1.22
N VAL A 294 -11.34 34.18 0.41
CA VAL A 294 -10.80 35.51 0.75
C VAL A 294 -11.32 36.06 2.09
N PRO A 295 -12.63 36.03 2.42
CA PRO A 295 -13.11 36.42 3.75
C PRO A 295 -12.56 35.59 4.89
N PHE A 296 -12.31 34.29 4.68
CA PHE A 296 -11.74 33.39 5.69
C PHE A 296 -10.26 33.73 5.92
N LEU A 297 -9.51 34.04 4.86
CA LEU A 297 -8.12 34.49 4.98
C LEU A 297 -8.01 35.87 5.65
N ALA A 298 -8.97 36.77 5.40
CA ALA A 298 -9.02 38.09 6.02
C ALA A 298 -9.33 38.04 7.54
N GLY A 299 -9.91 36.94 8.04
CA GLY A 299 -10.17 36.73 9.46
C GLY A 299 -8.97 36.31 10.30
N LEU A 300 -7.83 36.00 9.66
CA LEU A 300 -6.58 35.59 10.31
C LEU A 300 -5.87 36.78 10.97
N ASP A 301 -5.14 36.54 12.06
CA ASP A 301 -4.36 37.56 12.79
C ASP A 301 -3.00 37.93 12.13
N GLY A 302 -2.76 37.44 10.91
CA GLY A 302 -1.51 37.59 10.18
C GLY A 302 -0.44 36.53 10.49
N THR A 303 -0.63 35.70 11.52
CA THR A 303 0.25 34.57 11.86
C THR A 303 -0.37 33.19 11.59
N GLY A 304 -1.67 33.14 11.26
CA GLY A 304 -2.38 31.91 10.88
C GLY A 304 -3.53 31.49 11.80
N PRO A 305 -3.52 31.82 13.11
CA PRO A 305 -4.70 31.74 13.97
C PRO A 305 -5.74 32.82 13.68
N ALA A 306 -7.00 32.56 14.05
CA ALA A 306 -8.10 33.52 13.92
C ALA A 306 -8.84 33.70 15.26
N PRO A 307 -8.19 34.29 16.29
CA PRO A 307 -8.77 34.39 17.63
C PRO A 307 -10.06 35.22 17.63
N GLY A 308 -11.13 34.65 18.18
CA GLY A 308 -12.46 35.26 18.20
C GLY A 308 -13.21 35.21 16.86
N THR A 309 -12.65 34.56 15.84
CA THR A 309 -13.31 34.27 14.56
C THR A 309 -13.58 32.77 14.47
N THR A 310 -14.79 32.38 14.12
CA THR A 310 -15.22 30.97 14.10
C THR A 310 -15.68 30.55 12.71
N ILE A 311 -15.30 29.35 12.27
CA ILE A 311 -15.94 28.68 11.13
C ILE A 311 -17.09 27.84 11.68
N SER A 312 -18.26 27.92 11.03
CA SER A 312 -19.34 26.96 11.21
C SER A 312 -19.53 26.16 9.93
N LEU A 313 -19.35 24.85 10.05
CA LEU A 313 -19.34 23.86 8.99
C LEU A 313 -20.46 22.84 9.26
N SER A 314 -21.32 22.61 8.28
CA SER A 314 -22.30 21.53 8.26
C SER A 314 -22.14 20.77 6.95
N ASN A 315 -21.99 19.45 7.05
CA ASN A 315 -21.88 18.57 5.91
C ASN A 315 -22.79 17.37 6.13
N LEU A 316 -23.74 17.13 5.22
CA LEU A 316 -24.59 15.95 5.21
C LEU A 316 -24.43 15.25 3.86
N MET A 317 -23.98 14.01 3.92
CA MET A 317 -23.79 13.12 2.79
C MET A 317 -24.78 11.95 2.90
N GLU A 318 -25.31 11.51 1.77
CA GLU A 318 -26.07 10.27 1.65
C GLU A 318 -25.10 9.17 1.22
N GLU A 319 -24.84 8.21 2.11
CA GLU A 319 -24.07 7.00 1.80
C GLU A 319 -24.98 5.93 1.20
N LYS A 320 -24.54 5.30 0.12
CA LYS A 320 -25.31 4.29 -0.59
C LYS A 320 -24.38 3.25 -1.21
N ILE A 321 -24.72 1.97 -1.03
CA ILE A 321 -24.21 0.90 -1.88
C ILE A 321 -24.99 0.94 -3.20
N THR A 322 -24.30 1.20 -4.31
CA THR A 322 -24.92 1.34 -5.63
C THR A 322 -24.04 0.72 -6.70
N THR A 323 -24.64 0.39 -7.84
CA THR A 323 -23.91 -0.21 -8.96
C THR A 323 -23.05 0.84 -9.66
N ILE A 324 -21.85 0.43 -10.06
CA ILE A 324 -20.96 1.10 -11.02
C ILE A 324 -20.79 0.17 -12.23
N TRP A 325 -20.55 0.74 -13.41
CA TRP A 325 -20.54 0.00 -14.67
C TRP A 325 -19.26 0.23 -15.48
N ASP A 326 -18.40 -0.77 -15.54
CA ASP A 326 -17.24 -0.75 -16.41
C ASP A 326 -17.63 -1.27 -17.80
N ALA A 327 -17.33 -0.54 -18.88
CA ALA A 327 -17.50 -1.07 -20.22
C ALA A 327 -16.22 -1.79 -20.66
N ILE A 328 -16.34 -3.07 -21.00
CA ILE A 328 -15.23 -3.95 -21.36
C ILE A 328 -15.39 -4.43 -22.81
N GLY A 329 -14.40 -4.16 -23.66
CA GLY A 329 -14.32 -4.62 -25.05
C GLY A 329 -13.16 -5.57 -25.26
N ILE A 330 -13.35 -6.66 -26.02
CA ILE A 330 -12.34 -7.71 -26.19
C ILE A 330 -12.07 -8.00 -27.67
N ILE A 331 -10.80 -7.93 -28.07
CA ILE A 331 -10.29 -8.41 -29.36
C ILE A 331 -9.42 -9.64 -29.09
N ASN A 332 -9.90 -10.81 -29.52
CA ASN A 332 -9.17 -12.07 -29.33
C ASN A 332 -7.98 -12.21 -30.29
N GLY A 333 -6.81 -12.48 -29.72
CA GLY A 333 -5.57 -12.71 -30.46
C GLY A 333 -5.47 -14.12 -31.07
N THR A 334 -4.31 -14.41 -31.67
CA THR A 334 -3.92 -15.77 -32.05
C THR A 334 -3.24 -16.53 -30.90
N ASN A 335 -2.69 -15.82 -29.93
CA ASN A 335 -2.14 -16.31 -28.68
C ASN A 335 -3.03 -15.82 -27.52
N ALA A 336 -3.71 -16.75 -26.85
CA ALA A 336 -4.61 -16.45 -25.75
C ALA A 336 -3.90 -16.23 -24.41
N ASP A 337 -2.62 -16.60 -24.32
CA ASP A 337 -1.81 -16.54 -23.08
C ASP A 337 -1.15 -15.17 -22.88
N GLU A 338 -1.39 -14.21 -23.78
CA GLU A 338 -0.81 -12.87 -23.75
C GLU A 338 -1.92 -11.84 -24.02
N THR A 339 -2.06 -10.87 -23.12
CA THR A 339 -3.11 -9.85 -23.15
C THR A 339 -2.51 -8.46 -22.90
N ILE A 340 -2.88 -7.48 -23.72
CA ILE A 340 -2.68 -6.05 -23.41
C ILE A 340 -4.01 -5.44 -22.99
N ILE A 341 -3.97 -4.53 -22.02
CA ILE A 341 -5.14 -3.82 -21.52
C ILE A 341 -4.95 -2.33 -21.77
N ILE A 342 -5.99 -1.66 -22.27
CA ILE A 342 -6.01 -0.22 -22.54
C ILE A 342 -7.20 0.35 -21.79
N GLY A 343 -6.94 1.27 -20.87
CA GLY A 343 -7.96 1.76 -19.92
C GLY A 343 -8.02 3.28 -19.82
N ASN A 344 -9.21 3.76 -19.51
CA ASN A 344 -9.54 5.16 -19.20
C ASN A 344 -10.79 5.14 -18.31
N HIS A 345 -10.84 5.91 -17.23
CA HIS A 345 -12.10 6.08 -16.53
C HIS A 345 -13.06 7.03 -17.28
N ARG A 346 -14.33 6.96 -16.93
CA ARG A 346 -15.42 7.69 -17.61
C ARG A 346 -16.17 8.62 -16.69
N ASP A 347 -16.23 8.29 -15.40
CA ASP A 347 -16.92 9.10 -14.42
C ASP A 347 -16.19 10.42 -14.15
N ALA A 348 -16.95 11.48 -13.93
CA ALA A 348 -16.43 12.80 -13.58
C ALA A 348 -17.24 13.38 -12.41
N TRP A 349 -16.66 14.31 -11.64
CA TRP A 349 -17.38 14.94 -10.50
C TRP A 349 -18.63 15.74 -10.87
N ILE A 350 -18.79 16.10 -12.14
CA ILE A 350 -19.81 17.05 -12.59
C ILE A 350 -20.40 16.64 -13.94
N ILE A 351 -21.12 17.54 -14.61
CA ILE A 351 -21.73 17.30 -15.93
C ILE A 351 -20.69 17.44 -17.04
N GLY A 352 -19.71 18.32 -16.83
CA GLY A 352 -18.47 18.43 -17.62
C GLY A 352 -17.53 17.23 -17.40
N GLY A 353 -16.22 17.47 -17.34
CA GLY A 353 -15.19 16.43 -17.37
C GLY A 353 -14.49 16.34 -18.73
N ALA A 354 -14.38 17.47 -19.43
CA ALA A 354 -13.89 17.49 -20.81
C ALA A 354 -12.43 17.10 -20.92
N ALA A 355 -11.60 17.54 -19.97
CA ALA A 355 -10.25 17.04 -19.79
C ALA A 355 -10.29 15.73 -18.99
N ASP A 356 -10.79 15.78 -17.75
CA ASP A 356 -10.80 14.66 -16.82
C ASP A 356 -12.20 14.05 -16.68
N PRO A 357 -12.43 12.83 -17.20
CA PRO A 357 -11.49 11.98 -17.97
C PRO A 357 -11.79 11.92 -19.47
N ASN A 358 -12.78 12.68 -19.94
CA ASN A 358 -13.40 12.36 -21.22
C ASN A 358 -12.57 12.77 -22.43
N SER A 359 -11.46 13.49 -22.24
CA SER A 359 -10.43 13.62 -23.26
C SER A 359 -9.82 12.25 -23.61
N GLY A 360 -9.55 11.42 -22.60
CA GLY A 360 -9.15 10.03 -22.77
C GLY A 360 -10.28 9.13 -23.28
N SER A 361 -11.51 9.31 -22.80
CA SER A 361 -12.66 8.52 -23.26
C SER A 361 -12.92 8.71 -24.76
N ALA A 362 -12.83 9.95 -25.24
CA ALA A 362 -12.96 10.28 -26.66
C ALA A 362 -11.85 9.62 -27.50
N VAL A 363 -10.61 9.61 -27.00
CA VAL A 363 -9.49 8.93 -27.66
C VAL A 363 -9.67 7.41 -27.69
N LEU A 364 -10.15 6.81 -26.61
CA LEU A 364 -10.36 5.36 -26.53
C LEU A 364 -11.44 4.87 -27.50
N VAL A 365 -12.53 5.63 -27.66
CA VAL A 365 -13.54 5.37 -28.70
C VAL A 365 -12.94 5.49 -30.11
N GLU A 366 -12.16 6.54 -30.38
CA GLU A 366 -11.51 6.72 -31.69
C GLU A 366 -10.46 5.63 -32.00
N LEU A 367 -9.72 5.17 -30.98
CA LEU A 367 -8.79 4.03 -31.08
C LEU A 367 -9.54 2.75 -31.47
N SER A 368 -10.67 2.46 -30.83
CA SER A 368 -11.47 1.27 -31.14
C SER A 368 -11.96 1.26 -32.59
N LYS A 369 -12.31 2.44 -33.14
CA LYS A 369 -12.66 2.66 -34.55
C LYS A 369 -11.46 2.43 -35.47
N ALA A 370 -10.25 2.84 -35.08
CA ALA A 370 -9.03 2.59 -35.84
C ALA A 370 -8.68 1.09 -35.90
N PHE A 371 -8.75 0.37 -34.77
CA PHE A 371 -8.61 -1.09 -34.75
C PHE A 371 -9.73 -1.80 -35.52
N GLY A 372 -10.96 -1.32 -35.43
CA GLY A 372 -12.08 -1.82 -36.22
C GLY A 372 -11.82 -1.84 -37.73
N LYS A 373 -11.15 -0.80 -38.26
CA LYS A 373 -10.73 -0.75 -39.67
C LYS A 373 -9.68 -1.81 -40.01
N LEU A 374 -8.71 -2.06 -39.13
CA LEU A 374 -7.74 -3.15 -39.34
C LEU A 374 -8.40 -4.52 -39.28
N LEU A 375 -9.29 -4.76 -38.30
CA LEU A 375 -10.05 -6.00 -38.18
C LEU A 375 -10.88 -6.26 -39.44
N ALA A 376 -11.56 -5.23 -39.96
CA ALA A 376 -12.31 -5.31 -41.22
C ALA A 376 -11.41 -5.59 -42.44
N ALA A 377 -10.14 -5.17 -42.40
CA ALA A 377 -9.12 -5.50 -43.41
C ALA A 377 -8.51 -6.91 -43.25
N GLY A 378 -8.94 -7.68 -42.24
CA GLY A 378 -8.50 -9.05 -41.99
C GLY A 378 -7.30 -9.18 -41.05
N TRP A 379 -6.88 -8.08 -40.39
CA TRP A 379 -5.90 -8.17 -39.32
C TRP A 379 -6.46 -8.97 -38.15
N LYS A 380 -5.62 -9.82 -37.56
CA LYS A 380 -5.90 -10.49 -36.31
C LYS A 380 -4.66 -10.32 -35.42
N PRO A 381 -4.78 -9.64 -34.26
CA PRO A 381 -3.61 -9.41 -33.41
C PRO A 381 -3.02 -10.73 -32.93
N ARG A 382 -1.73 -10.72 -32.61
CA ARG A 382 -1.09 -11.86 -31.97
C ARG A 382 -1.63 -12.05 -30.55
N ARG A 383 -1.66 -10.99 -29.76
CA ARG A 383 -2.11 -10.99 -28.35
C ARG A 383 -3.55 -10.55 -28.25
N ASN A 384 -4.21 -10.88 -27.14
CA ASN A 384 -5.52 -10.31 -26.84
C ASN A 384 -5.38 -8.82 -26.56
N ILE A 385 -6.41 -8.04 -26.90
CA ILE A 385 -6.54 -6.63 -26.53
C ILE A 385 -7.83 -6.49 -25.74
N VAL A 386 -7.74 -5.93 -24.54
CA VAL A 386 -8.89 -5.52 -23.73
C VAL A 386 -8.96 -4.00 -23.71
N LEU A 387 -10.10 -3.46 -24.10
CA LEU A 387 -10.46 -2.05 -23.88
C LEU A 387 -11.31 -1.97 -22.63
N ALA A 388 -11.02 -1.01 -21.76
CA ALA A 388 -11.75 -0.81 -20.53
C ALA A 388 -12.10 0.67 -20.31
N SER A 389 -13.37 0.92 -20.02
CA SER A 389 -13.88 2.23 -19.62
C SER A 389 -14.37 2.11 -18.19
N TRP A 390 -13.52 2.54 -17.26
CA TRP A 390 -13.72 2.37 -15.82
C TRP A 390 -14.74 3.37 -15.27
N ASP A 391 -15.48 2.97 -14.23
CA ASP A 391 -16.38 3.83 -13.45
C ASP A 391 -15.87 3.97 -12.01
N ALA A 392 -16.30 5.02 -11.33
CA ALA A 392 -15.89 5.36 -9.97
C ALA A 392 -14.37 5.47 -9.73
N GLU A 393 -13.60 5.91 -10.72
CA GLU A 393 -12.18 6.27 -10.51
C GLU A 393 -12.08 7.42 -9.52
N GLU A 394 -12.96 8.41 -9.66
CA GLU A 394 -12.89 9.67 -8.92
C GLU A 394 -13.04 9.44 -7.40
N TYR A 395 -13.77 8.39 -7.03
CA TYR A 395 -13.96 7.98 -5.63
C TYR A 395 -12.74 7.29 -5.02
N GLY A 396 -11.81 6.79 -5.84
CA GLY A 396 -10.59 6.15 -5.40
C GLY A 396 -10.23 4.90 -6.22
N LEU A 397 -10.36 4.93 -7.54
CA LEU A 397 -9.99 3.87 -8.48
C LEU A 397 -10.88 2.62 -8.42
N TYR A 398 -12.19 2.78 -8.20
CA TYR A 398 -13.04 1.62 -7.86
C TYR A 398 -13.17 0.65 -9.03
N GLY A 399 -13.73 1.04 -10.18
CA GLY A 399 -13.98 0.13 -11.30
C GLY A 399 -12.75 -0.69 -11.70
N SER A 400 -11.62 -0.01 -11.95
CA SER A 400 -10.36 -0.67 -12.29
C SER A 400 -9.84 -1.58 -11.16
N THR A 401 -9.97 -1.20 -9.89
CA THR A 401 -9.54 -2.03 -8.77
C THR A 401 -10.43 -3.26 -8.61
N GLU A 402 -11.74 -3.10 -8.60
CA GLU A 402 -12.70 -4.20 -8.47
C GLU A 402 -12.57 -5.19 -9.64
N TRP A 403 -12.33 -4.69 -10.86
CA TRP A 403 -12.08 -5.54 -12.03
C TRP A 403 -10.77 -6.32 -11.91
N VAL A 404 -9.69 -5.68 -11.47
CA VAL A 404 -8.43 -6.38 -11.21
C VAL A 404 -8.59 -7.45 -10.13
N GLU A 405 -9.32 -7.16 -9.05
CA GLU A 405 -9.59 -8.11 -7.98
C GLU A 405 -10.42 -9.31 -8.44
N GLU A 406 -11.40 -9.11 -9.32
CA GLU A 406 -12.19 -10.19 -9.90
C GLU A 406 -11.35 -11.13 -10.78
N TYR A 407 -10.41 -10.57 -11.55
CA TYR A 407 -9.70 -11.30 -12.61
C TYR A 407 -8.24 -11.61 -12.30
N ILE A 408 -7.77 -11.42 -11.06
CA ILE A 408 -6.34 -11.48 -10.75
C ILE A 408 -5.63 -12.80 -11.13
N PRO A 409 -6.23 -14.00 -11.05
CA PRO A 409 -5.55 -15.20 -11.51
C PRO A 409 -5.24 -15.16 -13.02
N TRP A 410 -6.19 -14.67 -13.82
CA TRP A 410 -6.03 -14.57 -15.27
C TRP A 410 -5.10 -13.41 -15.68
N LEU A 411 -5.20 -12.26 -15.01
CA LEU A 411 -4.32 -11.12 -15.26
C LEU A 411 -2.87 -11.42 -14.87
N ALA A 412 -2.65 -12.15 -13.78
CA ALA A 412 -1.32 -12.58 -13.38
C ALA A 412 -0.66 -13.46 -14.46
N ASP A 413 -1.44 -14.35 -15.08
CA ASP A 413 -0.94 -15.31 -16.07
C ASP A 413 -0.81 -14.75 -17.49
N THR A 414 -1.64 -13.77 -17.88
CA THR A 414 -1.74 -13.34 -19.29
C THR A 414 -1.32 -11.89 -19.55
N SER A 415 -1.41 -10.98 -18.57
CA SER A 415 -1.21 -9.55 -18.83
C SER A 415 0.23 -9.19 -19.10
N VAL A 416 0.48 -8.64 -20.29
CA VAL A 416 1.75 -8.09 -20.76
C VAL A 416 1.93 -6.66 -20.29
N ALA A 417 0.95 -5.78 -20.54
CA ALA A 417 1.01 -4.38 -20.14
C ALA A 417 -0.39 -3.77 -19.98
N TYR A 418 -0.47 -2.73 -19.16
CA TYR A 418 -1.61 -1.84 -19.02
C TYR A 418 -1.26 -0.44 -19.56
N LEU A 419 -2.06 0.08 -20.48
CA LEU A 419 -1.88 1.39 -21.09
C LEU A 419 -3.02 2.30 -20.61
N ASN A 420 -2.69 3.27 -19.75
CA ASN A 420 -3.64 4.23 -19.20
C ASN A 420 -3.71 5.48 -20.07
N ILE A 421 -4.92 5.98 -20.31
CA ILE A 421 -5.15 7.30 -20.93
C ILE A 421 -6.27 8.02 -20.20
N ASP A 422 -5.94 8.64 -19.08
CA ASP A 422 -6.88 9.41 -18.27
C ASP A 422 -7.14 10.79 -18.93
N VAL A 423 -6.42 11.82 -18.51
CA VAL A 423 -6.40 13.14 -19.16
C VAL A 423 -5.57 13.07 -20.44
N GLY A 424 -6.17 12.57 -21.51
CA GLY A 424 -5.58 12.54 -22.84
C GLY A 424 -5.15 13.93 -23.35
N ALA A 425 -5.89 14.98 -23.01
CA ALA A 425 -5.49 16.36 -23.29
C ALA A 425 -6.18 17.38 -22.37
N SER A 426 -5.35 18.23 -21.74
CA SER A 426 -5.74 19.46 -21.03
C SER A 426 -4.81 20.63 -21.39
N GLY A 427 -3.91 20.43 -22.35
CA GLY A 427 -2.98 21.44 -22.85
C GLY A 427 -1.98 20.86 -23.85
N PRO A 428 -1.01 21.66 -24.33
CA PRO A 428 -0.17 21.29 -25.47
C PRO A 428 1.12 20.54 -25.10
N ARG A 429 1.40 20.29 -23.81
CA ARG A 429 2.68 19.71 -23.36
C ARG A 429 2.52 18.22 -23.11
N PRO A 430 3.23 17.36 -23.84
CA PRO A 430 3.12 15.92 -23.63
C PRO A 430 3.65 15.50 -22.25
N ASP A 431 2.91 14.66 -21.55
CA ASP A 431 3.27 14.10 -20.25
C ASP A 431 3.16 12.58 -20.28
N PHE A 432 4.21 11.90 -19.82
CA PHE A 432 4.34 10.45 -19.91
C PHE A 432 5.04 9.91 -18.67
N SER A 433 4.40 8.96 -17.99
CA SER A 433 4.96 8.20 -16.88
C SER A 433 4.91 6.72 -17.20
N ALA A 434 6.00 5.97 -17.02
CA ALA A 434 6.04 4.58 -17.46
C ALA A 434 7.05 3.73 -16.69
N THR A 435 6.77 2.43 -16.61
CA THR A 435 7.79 1.48 -16.17
C THR A 435 8.98 1.45 -17.14
N PRO A 436 10.24 1.33 -16.65
CA PRO A 436 11.45 1.51 -17.45
C PRO A 436 11.54 0.68 -18.73
N GLU A 437 11.05 -0.54 -18.73
CA GLU A 437 11.11 -1.45 -19.88
C GLU A 437 10.26 -0.99 -21.07
N LEU A 438 9.33 -0.05 -20.86
CA LEU A 438 8.49 0.53 -21.92
C LEU A 438 9.08 1.80 -22.54
N HIS A 439 10.12 2.41 -21.94
CA HIS A 439 10.65 3.71 -22.37
C HIS A 439 11.15 3.69 -23.82
N THR A 440 11.86 2.64 -24.21
CA THR A 440 12.44 2.53 -25.55
C THR A 440 11.36 2.38 -26.62
N ILE A 441 10.37 1.50 -26.45
CA ILE A 441 9.28 1.39 -27.41
C ILE A 441 8.45 2.68 -27.45
N ALA A 442 8.15 3.29 -26.30
CA ALA A 442 7.42 4.55 -26.25
C ALA A 442 8.15 5.65 -27.03
N THR A 443 9.44 5.87 -26.79
CA THR A 443 10.22 6.88 -27.51
C THR A 443 10.30 6.61 -29.01
N GLU A 444 10.43 5.35 -29.45
CA GLU A 444 10.39 5.01 -30.88
C GLU A 444 9.02 5.33 -31.51
N ILE A 445 7.91 5.13 -30.81
CA ILE A 445 6.57 5.51 -31.29
C ILE A 445 6.38 7.02 -31.27
N MET A 446 6.91 7.74 -30.28
CA MET A 446 6.85 9.21 -30.25
C MET A 446 7.49 9.84 -31.50
N LYS A 447 8.54 9.23 -32.05
CA LYS A 447 9.18 9.68 -33.31
C LYS A 447 8.29 9.46 -34.55
N LYS A 448 7.30 8.57 -34.46
CA LYS A 448 6.35 8.26 -35.55
C LYS A 448 5.15 9.21 -35.61
N VAL A 449 4.90 9.97 -34.56
CA VAL A 449 3.72 10.82 -34.41
C VAL A 449 4.10 12.28 -34.62
N LEU A 450 3.35 13.00 -35.45
CA LEU A 450 3.49 14.43 -35.63
C LEU A 450 2.85 15.17 -34.46
N TRP A 451 3.54 16.16 -33.90
CA TRP A 451 2.97 16.99 -32.83
C TRP A 451 2.39 18.29 -33.41
N PRO A 452 1.14 18.64 -33.07
CA PRO A 452 0.45 19.77 -33.69
C PRO A 452 0.90 21.13 -33.13
N TYR A 453 1.50 21.16 -31.93
CA TYR A 453 1.82 22.38 -31.21
C TYR A 453 3.32 22.62 -31.14
N ALA A 454 3.85 23.35 -32.12
CA ALA A 454 5.22 23.83 -32.05
C ALA A 454 5.24 25.13 -31.24
N GLY A 455 5.50 25.03 -29.92
CA GLY A 455 5.75 26.19 -29.06
C GLY A 455 6.89 27.12 -29.54
N THR A 456 7.57 26.74 -30.62
CA THR A 456 8.66 27.45 -31.30
C THR A 456 8.29 28.03 -32.68
N GLY A 457 7.09 27.77 -33.21
CA GLY A 457 6.72 28.14 -34.58
C GLY A 457 7.32 27.25 -35.68
N GLU A 458 7.92 26.11 -35.33
CA GLU A 458 8.48 25.14 -36.28
C GLU A 458 7.48 24.05 -36.64
N LEU A 459 6.92 24.08 -37.85
CA LEU A 459 5.86 23.16 -38.32
C LEU A 459 6.26 21.67 -38.52
N ASN A 460 7.48 21.28 -38.14
CA ASN A 460 8.07 19.98 -38.48
C ASN A 460 8.63 19.25 -37.25
N GLN A 461 7.82 19.04 -36.23
CA GLN A 461 8.23 18.35 -35.00
C GLN A 461 7.42 17.07 -34.78
N THR A 462 8.11 16.05 -34.30
CA THR A 462 7.48 14.82 -33.80
C THR A 462 7.10 15.00 -32.33
N LEU A 463 6.23 14.13 -31.82
CA LEU A 463 5.92 14.05 -30.39
C LEU A 463 7.22 13.87 -29.57
N TYR A 464 8.19 13.10 -30.09
CA TYR A 464 9.49 12.94 -29.44
C TYR A 464 10.24 14.27 -29.32
N ASP A 465 10.24 15.09 -30.38
CA ASP A 465 10.96 16.37 -30.37
C ASP A 465 10.39 17.34 -29.33
N THR A 466 9.05 17.39 -29.20
CA THR A 466 8.39 18.23 -28.21
C THR A 466 8.56 17.67 -26.80
N TRP A 467 8.28 16.37 -26.59
CA TRP A 467 8.46 15.72 -25.29
C TRP A 467 9.91 15.88 -24.79
N PHE A 468 10.90 15.58 -25.63
CA PHE A 468 12.31 15.75 -25.26
C PHE A 468 12.67 17.21 -24.95
N GLY A 469 12.08 18.17 -25.66
CA GLY A 469 12.28 19.59 -25.40
C GLY A 469 11.72 20.06 -24.04
N GLU A 470 10.68 19.40 -23.55
CA GLU A 470 9.99 19.73 -22.29
C GLU A 470 10.53 18.92 -21.10
N SER A 471 10.86 17.64 -21.29
CA SER A 471 11.27 16.71 -20.23
C SER A 471 12.77 16.40 -20.21
N GLU A 472 13.53 16.89 -21.19
CA GLU A 472 14.94 16.51 -21.42
C GLU A 472 15.14 15.00 -21.64
N GLY A 473 14.09 14.29 -22.07
CA GLY A 473 14.11 12.86 -22.35
C GLY A 473 13.78 11.98 -21.14
N GLU A 474 13.19 12.55 -20.09
CA GLU A 474 12.79 11.83 -18.89
C GLU A 474 11.30 11.44 -18.92
N PHE A 475 11.02 10.20 -18.51
CA PHE A 475 9.67 9.74 -18.17
C PHE A 475 9.40 9.99 -16.69
N GLY A 476 8.16 10.35 -16.38
CA GLY A 476 7.68 10.38 -15.00
C GLY A 476 7.65 8.99 -14.36
N VAL A 477 7.70 8.97 -13.04
CA VAL A 477 7.61 7.75 -12.23
C VAL A 477 6.16 7.53 -11.81
N LEU A 478 5.65 6.32 -12.04
CA LEU A 478 4.29 5.95 -11.64
C LEU A 478 4.21 5.84 -10.11
N GLY A 479 3.32 6.64 -9.51
CA GLY A 479 2.95 6.52 -8.10
C GLY A 479 1.58 5.86 -7.97
N SER A 480 0.57 6.68 -7.70
CA SER A 480 -0.85 6.36 -7.84
C SER A 480 -1.56 7.57 -8.45
N GLY A 481 -2.89 7.53 -8.56
CA GLY A 481 -3.71 8.65 -9.01
C GLY A 481 -4.32 8.49 -10.38
N SER A 482 -4.28 7.28 -10.93
CA SER A 482 -5.20 6.81 -11.95
C SER A 482 -5.22 5.27 -11.93
N ASP A 483 -5.99 4.68 -12.84
CA ASP A 483 -6.36 3.27 -12.86
C ASP A 483 -5.18 2.30 -13.02
N TYR A 484 -4.02 2.75 -13.49
CA TYR A 484 -2.80 1.91 -13.58
C TYR A 484 -2.34 1.38 -12.22
N THR A 485 -2.77 2.01 -11.12
CA THR A 485 -2.36 1.66 -9.75
C THR A 485 -2.60 0.18 -9.45
N SER A 486 -3.79 -0.34 -9.75
CA SER A 486 -4.15 -1.74 -9.46
C SER A 486 -3.36 -2.73 -10.32
N PHE A 487 -3.06 -2.37 -11.57
CA PHE A 487 -2.25 -3.18 -12.47
C PHE A 487 -0.78 -3.22 -12.06
N LEU A 488 -0.17 -2.05 -11.80
CA LEU A 488 1.22 -1.92 -11.39
C LEU A 488 1.52 -2.67 -10.09
N HIS A 489 0.62 -2.56 -9.11
CA HIS A 489 0.76 -3.25 -7.82
C HIS A 489 0.42 -4.74 -7.86
N ASN A 490 -0.03 -5.25 -9.01
CA ASN A 490 -0.05 -6.67 -9.33
C ASN A 490 1.06 -7.06 -10.32
N GLY A 491 2.05 -6.19 -10.49
CA GLY A 491 3.29 -6.40 -11.21
C GLY A 491 3.11 -6.39 -12.71
N ILE A 492 2.14 -5.66 -13.25
CA ILE A 492 1.91 -5.48 -14.69
C ILE A 492 2.63 -4.22 -15.17
N SER A 493 3.46 -4.34 -16.21
CA SER A 493 4.11 -3.21 -16.88
C SER A 493 3.07 -2.17 -17.26
N SER A 494 3.32 -0.91 -16.92
CA SER A 494 2.30 0.14 -17.03
C SER A 494 2.86 1.42 -17.62
N ILE A 495 2.05 2.13 -18.38
CA ILE A 495 2.30 3.48 -18.87
C ILE A 495 1.04 4.32 -18.68
N ASP A 496 1.25 5.56 -18.27
CA ASP A 496 0.26 6.62 -18.21
C ASP A 496 0.72 7.75 -19.15
N LEU A 497 -0.22 8.27 -19.96
CA LEU A 497 0.08 9.21 -21.02
C LEU A 497 -1.04 10.23 -21.21
N GLY A 498 -0.63 11.44 -21.60
CA GLY A 498 -1.55 12.52 -21.92
C GLY A 498 -0.82 13.79 -22.34
N ALA A 499 -1.52 14.90 -22.21
CA ALA A 499 -0.93 16.22 -22.41
C ALA A 499 -1.55 17.25 -21.47
N GLY A 500 -0.71 18.11 -20.88
CA GLY A 500 -1.09 19.11 -19.90
C GLY A 500 -0.69 20.53 -20.26
N GLY A 501 -1.06 21.47 -19.39
CA GLY A 501 -0.62 22.86 -19.46
C GLY A 501 0.69 23.10 -18.70
N GLY A 502 1.43 24.11 -19.12
CA GLY A 502 2.57 24.66 -18.37
C GLY A 502 2.30 26.07 -17.81
N PRO A 503 3.32 26.73 -17.25
CA PRO A 503 3.15 27.99 -16.52
C PRO A 503 2.58 29.16 -17.32
N ASN A 504 2.59 29.08 -18.66
CA ASN A 504 2.11 30.12 -19.58
C ASN A 504 0.90 29.66 -20.40
N ASP A 505 0.41 28.46 -20.19
CA ASP A 505 -0.73 27.90 -20.91
C ASP A 505 -2.03 28.17 -20.12
N PRO A 506 -3.21 28.14 -20.77
CA PRO A 506 -4.47 28.35 -20.09
C PRO A 506 -4.68 27.41 -18.89
N ILE A 507 -5.34 27.93 -17.86
CA ILE A 507 -5.53 27.18 -16.62
C ILE A 507 -6.65 26.17 -16.78
N TYR A 508 -6.31 24.92 -16.50
CA TYR A 508 -7.24 23.80 -16.39
C TYR A 508 -8.02 23.87 -15.07
N HIS A 509 -9.35 23.85 -15.17
CA HIS A 509 -10.29 23.85 -14.05
C HIS A 509 -10.58 22.44 -13.53
N TYR A 510 -9.52 21.77 -13.09
CA TYR A 510 -9.57 20.41 -12.54
C TYR A 510 -10.68 20.20 -11.48
N HIS A 511 -11.51 19.17 -11.70
CA HIS A 511 -12.67 18.76 -10.89
C HIS A 511 -13.71 19.87 -10.61
N SER A 512 -13.76 20.89 -11.46
CA SER A 512 -14.68 22.02 -11.36
C SER A 512 -15.77 21.92 -12.41
N ASN A 513 -16.89 22.61 -12.17
CA ASN A 513 -17.97 22.77 -13.17
C ASN A 513 -17.51 23.52 -14.43
N TYR A 514 -16.27 24.04 -14.44
CA TYR A 514 -15.65 24.72 -15.57
C TYR A 514 -14.71 23.83 -16.39
N ASP A 515 -14.51 22.56 -16.01
CA ASP A 515 -13.96 21.57 -16.93
C ASP A 515 -15.04 21.17 -17.95
N THR A 516 -15.22 21.98 -18.98
CA THR A 516 -16.31 21.84 -19.93
C THR A 516 -15.80 21.73 -21.35
N TYR A 517 -16.67 21.22 -22.23
CA TYR A 517 -16.40 21.24 -23.66
C TYR A 517 -16.11 22.65 -24.18
N HIS A 518 -16.81 23.67 -23.67
CA HIS A 518 -16.55 25.07 -24.04
C HIS A 518 -15.13 25.50 -23.67
N TRP A 519 -14.64 25.18 -22.48
CA TRP A 519 -13.25 25.44 -22.10
C TRP A 519 -12.28 24.66 -23.01
N MET A 520 -12.57 23.39 -23.30
CA MET A 520 -11.73 22.55 -24.15
C MET A 520 -11.53 23.13 -25.55
N ILE A 521 -12.61 23.53 -26.23
CA ILE A 521 -12.54 24.06 -27.59
C ILE A 521 -11.97 25.49 -27.65
N SER A 522 -12.04 26.23 -26.54
CA SER A 522 -11.58 27.61 -26.47
C SER A 522 -10.10 27.73 -26.07
N TYR A 523 -9.66 26.85 -25.16
CA TYR A 523 -8.37 26.98 -24.48
C TYR A 523 -7.58 25.67 -24.38
N GLY A 524 -8.24 24.54 -24.08
CA GLY A 524 -7.58 23.25 -23.82
C GLY A 524 -6.91 22.64 -25.04
N ASP A 525 -7.69 22.33 -26.08
CA ASP A 525 -7.21 21.80 -27.36
C ASP A 525 -8.11 22.28 -28.53
N PRO A 526 -8.01 23.57 -28.93
CA PRO A 526 -8.79 24.09 -30.04
C PRO A 526 -8.59 23.29 -31.33
N GLY A 527 -9.64 22.61 -31.78
CA GLY A 527 -9.64 21.76 -32.97
C GLY A 527 -9.23 20.31 -32.75
N PHE A 528 -9.12 19.86 -31.49
CA PHE A 528 -8.87 18.46 -31.09
C PHE A 528 -7.61 17.84 -31.72
N VAL A 529 -6.56 18.65 -31.88
CA VAL A 529 -5.34 18.25 -32.56
C VAL A 529 -4.40 17.48 -31.63
N VAL A 530 -4.35 17.85 -30.35
CA VAL A 530 -3.57 17.15 -29.31
C VAL A 530 -4.20 15.80 -29.01
N HIS A 531 -5.52 15.73 -28.82
CA HIS A 531 -6.25 14.48 -28.66
C HIS A 531 -5.93 13.49 -29.78
N LYS A 532 -5.95 13.97 -31.03
CA LYS A 532 -5.61 13.17 -32.20
C LYS A 532 -4.17 12.63 -32.13
N ALA A 533 -3.19 13.47 -31.81
CA ALA A 533 -1.79 13.05 -31.73
C ALA A 533 -1.57 12.01 -30.61
N ILE A 534 -2.14 12.24 -29.43
CA ILE A 534 -2.09 11.30 -28.31
C ILE A 534 -2.78 9.97 -28.67
N GLY A 535 -3.93 10.01 -29.33
CA GLY A 535 -4.62 8.81 -29.80
C GLY A 535 -3.85 8.02 -30.85
N GLN A 536 -3.19 8.72 -31.78
CA GLN A 536 -2.28 8.09 -32.75
C GLN A 536 -1.10 7.40 -32.05
N PHE A 537 -0.49 8.06 -31.06
CA PHE A 537 0.56 7.47 -30.24
C PHE A 537 0.10 6.20 -29.53
N LEU A 538 -0.98 6.28 -28.75
CA LEU A 538 -1.51 5.15 -27.98
C LEU A 538 -1.85 3.97 -28.89
N THR A 539 -2.48 4.24 -30.03
CA THR A 539 -2.88 3.20 -30.99
C THR A 539 -1.68 2.49 -31.60
N LEU A 540 -0.62 3.22 -31.95
CA LEU A 540 0.61 2.64 -32.47
C LEU A 540 1.35 1.83 -31.40
N LEU A 541 1.44 2.34 -30.17
CA LEU A 541 2.03 1.62 -29.05
C LEU A 541 1.28 0.31 -28.78
N ALA A 542 -0.05 0.37 -28.69
CA ALA A 542 -0.91 -0.79 -28.52
C ALA A 542 -0.76 -1.80 -29.68
N TYR A 543 -0.68 -1.33 -30.92
CA TYR A 543 -0.46 -2.20 -32.09
C TYR A 543 0.86 -2.99 -31.99
N HIS A 544 1.98 -2.32 -31.69
CA HIS A 544 3.27 -3.01 -31.57
C HIS A 544 3.31 -3.96 -30.37
N LEU A 545 2.73 -3.57 -29.24
CA LEU A 545 2.61 -4.49 -28.11
C LEU A 545 1.71 -5.68 -28.43
N ALA A 546 0.65 -5.51 -29.22
CA ALA A 546 -0.28 -6.59 -29.58
C ALA A 546 0.22 -7.52 -30.69
N ASP A 547 1.03 -7.01 -31.64
CA ASP A 547 1.32 -7.71 -32.91
C ASP A 547 2.77 -8.17 -33.04
N ASP A 548 3.74 -7.42 -32.48
CA ASP A 548 5.17 -7.72 -32.66
C ASP A 548 5.51 -9.12 -32.12
N PRO A 549 6.33 -9.93 -32.84
CA PRO A 549 6.56 -11.30 -32.43
C PRO A 549 7.18 -11.45 -31.04
N VAL A 550 8.22 -10.67 -30.79
CA VAL A 550 8.88 -10.54 -29.49
C VAL A 550 8.36 -9.27 -28.83
N ILE A 551 7.92 -9.36 -27.58
CA ILE A 551 7.47 -8.18 -26.81
C ILE A 551 8.61 -7.14 -26.82
N PRO A 552 8.37 -5.89 -27.24
CA PRO A 552 9.42 -4.88 -27.44
C PRO A 552 9.86 -4.21 -26.13
N PHE A 553 10.14 -4.99 -25.09
CA PHE A 553 10.66 -4.51 -23.81
C PHE A 553 12.17 -4.32 -23.84
N ASP A 554 12.64 -3.29 -23.14
CA ASP A 554 14.06 -3.00 -22.90
C ASP A 554 14.38 -3.22 -21.41
N ILE A 555 14.65 -4.47 -21.05
CA ILE A 555 14.98 -4.84 -19.66
C ILE A 555 16.30 -4.20 -19.20
N PRO A 556 17.36 -4.08 -20.02
CA PRO A 556 18.57 -3.33 -19.64
C PRO A 556 18.32 -1.87 -19.22
N ASN A 557 17.34 -1.18 -19.82
CA ASN A 557 16.98 0.18 -19.38
C ASN A 557 16.50 0.20 -17.92
N TYR A 558 15.89 -0.87 -17.43
CA TYR A 558 15.50 -0.99 -16.03
C TYR A 558 16.70 -0.90 -15.08
N THR A 559 17.83 -1.50 -15.43
CA THR A 559 19.08 -1.35 -14.66
C THR A 559 19.52 0.10 -14.60
N THR A 560 19.46 0.81 -15.73
CA THR A 560 19.83 2.23 -15.79
C THR A 560 19.00 3.04 -14.80
N GLN A 561 17.68 2.80 -14.74
CA GLN A 561 16.80 3.48 -13.80
C GLN A 561 17.06 3.07 -12.34
N LEU A 562 17.29 1.78 -12.05
CA LEU A 562 17.64 1.33 -10.70
C LEU A 562 18.95 1.96 -10.18
N ARG A 563 19.94 2.20 -11.06
CA ARG A 563 21.18 2.90 -10.69
C ARG A 563 20.92 4.37 -10.35
N LEU A 564 20.00 5.03 -11.08
CA LEU A 564 19.60 6.39 -10.76
C LEU A 564 18.94 6.46 -9.37
N TYR A 565 18.01 5.54 -9.07
CA TYR A 565 17.38 5.46 -7.74
C TYR A 565 18.38 5.12 -6.64
N TYR A 566 19.38 4.28 -6.93
CA TYR A 566 20.47 3.97 -6.01
C TYR A 566 21.32 5.20 -5.69
N ASP A 567 21.68 6.00 -6.69
CA ASP A 567 22.47 7.22 -6.52
C ASP A 567 21.70 8.30 -5.74
N GLU A 568 20.38 8.40 -5.98
CA GLU A 568 19.48 9.26 -5.22
C GLU A 568 19.40 8.82 -3.75
N LEU A 569 19.18 7.53 -3.49
CA LEU A 569 19.17 6.97 -2.14
C LEU A 569 20.50 7.23 -1.40
N ASN A 570 21.63 7.09 -2.09
CA ASN A 570 22.94 7.37 -1.51
C ASN A 570 23.09 8.85 -1.11
N THR A 571 22.51 9.76 -1.90
CA THR A 571 22.46 11.19 -1.60
C THR A 571 21.57 11.44 -0.37
N THR A 572 20.36 10.88 -0.33
CA THR A 572 19.45 10.98 0.83
C THR A 572 20.08 10.44 2.12
N VAL A 573 20.77 9.30 2.05
CA VAL A 573 21.50 8.71 3.20
C VAL A 573 22.59 9.64 3.72
N ALA A 574 23.36 10.24 2.80
CA ALA A 574 24.42 11.19 3.13
C ALA A 574 23.86 12.46 3.78
N GLU A 575 22.78 13.02 3.23
CA GLU A 575 22.10 14.22 3.75
C GLU A 575 21.46 13.97 5.12
N ALA A 576 20.88 12.79 5.32
CA ALA A 576 20.31 12.38 6.60
C ALA A 576 21.38 12.10 7.69
N GLY A 577 22.68 12.10 7.32
CA GLY A 577 23.78 11.71 8.19
C GLY A 577 23.65 10.27 8.68
N ALA A 578 22.98 9.40 7.90
CA ALA A 578 22.74 8.01 8.27
C ALA A 578 23.93 7.13 7.84
N THR A 579 24.27 6.14 8.67
CA THR A 579 25.27 5.12 8.31
C THR A 579 24.54 3.87 7.85
N LEU A 580 24.25 3.80 6.55
CA LEU A 580 23.57 2.67 5.92
C LEU A 580 24.49 2.03 4.88
N ASP A 581 24.71 0.72 4.96
CA ASP A 581 25.47 -0.03 3.97
C ASP A 581 24.57 -0.38 2.78
N LEU A 582 24.78 0.30 1.65
CA LEU A 582 24.05 0.09 0.41
C LEU A 582 24.71 -0.95 -0.52
N THR A 583 25.86 -1.53 -0.12
CA THR A 583 26.60 -2.51 -0.94
C THR A 583 25.72 -3.69 -1.38
N PRO A 584 24.87 -4.31 -0.52
CA PRO A 584 24.01 -5.41 -0.95
C PRO A 584 23.02 -5.01 -2.05
N LEU A 585 22.52 -3.76 -2.04
CA LEU A 585 21.65 -3.26 -3.09
C LEU A 585 22.42 -3.01 -4.38
N ALA A 586 23.65 -2.48 -4.29
CA ALA A 586 24.52 -2.34 -5.45
C ALA A 586 24.81 -3.70 -6.11
N ASP A 587 25.20 -4.70 -5.33
CA ASP A 587 25.48 -6.07 -5.79
C ASP A 587 24.24 -6.73 -6.43
N ALA A 588 23.05 -6.46 -5.89
CA ALA A 588 21.79 -6.92 -6.46
C ALA A 588 21.51 -6.27 -7.82
N ILE A 589 21.77 -4.97 -7.97
CA ILE A 589 21.65 -4.26 -9.25
C ILE A 589 22.68 -4.78 -10.26
N ASP A 590 23.92 -5.07 -9.86
CA ASP A 590 24.95 -5.70 -10.70
C ASP A 590 24.51 -7.08 -11.22
N THR A 591 23.93 -7.90 -10.33
CA THR A 591 23.41 -9.22 -10.68
C THR A 591 22.23 -9.12 -11.65
N PHE A 592 21.35 -8.17 -11.40
CA PHE A 592 20.22 -7.86 -12.26
C PHE A 592 20.69 -7.40 -13.64
N GLU A 593 21.68 -6.51 -13.72
CA GLU A 593 22.28 -6.02 -14.96
C GLU A 593 22.83 -7.14 -15.83
N ALA A 594 23.59 -8.08 -15.24
CA ALA A 594 24.10 -9.23 -15.97
C ALA A 594 22.96 -10.10 -16.55
N SER A 595 21.88 -10.27 -15.79
CA SER A 595 20.71 -11.06 -16.20
C SER A 595 19.89 -10.35 -17.28
N ALA A 596 19.70 -9.04 -17.15
CA ALA A 596 19.01 -8.18 -18.11
C ALA A 596 19.72 -8.19 -19.48
N ASN A 597 21.05 -8.04 -19.48
CA ASN A 597 21.85 -8.10 -20.69
C ASN A 597 21.81 -9.50 -21.34
N ALA A 598 21.78 -10.57 -20.54
CA ALA A 598 21.70 -11.93 -21.05
C ALA A 598 20.36 -12.21 -21.74
N ILE A 599 19.23 -11.80 -21.16
CA ILE A 599 17.92 -12.02 -21.78
C ILE A 599 17.73 -11.13 -23.02
N ASP A 600 18.28 -9.92 -23.03
CA ASP A 600 18.23 -9.03 -24.20
C ASP A 600 18.99 -9.60 -25.41
N ALA A 601 20.14 -10.24 -25.17
CA ALA A 601 20.87 -10.96 -26.21
C ALA A 601 20.03 -12.11 -26.81
N VAL A 602 19.32 -12.87 -25.97
CA VAL A 602 18.42 -13.94 -26.42
C VAL A 602 17.20 -13.39 -27.16
N ALA A 603 16.65 -12.25 -26.70
CA ALA A 603 15.56 -11.57 -27.39
C ALA A 603 16.00 -11.10 -28.79
N THR A 604 17.22 -10.59 -28.91
CA THR A 604 17.83 -10.21 -30.20
C THR A 604 18.00 -11.43 -31.12
N GLU A 605 18.48 -12.56 -30.61
CA GLU A 605 18.57 -13.82 -31.36
C GLU A 605 17.18 -14.32 -31.81
N ALA A 606 16.18 -14.28 -30.93
CA ALA A 606 14.81 -14.67 -31.24
C ALA A 606 14.22 -13.79 -32.37
N LYS A 607 14.47 -12.47 -32.34
CA LYS A 607 14.08 -11.54 -33.42
C LYS A 607 14.77 -11.86 -34.74
N GLN A 608 16.06 -12.22 -34.73
CA GLN A 608 16.84 -12.49 -35.95
C GLN A 608 16.52 -13.85 -36.59
N THR A 609 16.30 -14.87 -35.77
CA THR A 609 16.07 -16.25 -36.22
C THR A 609 14.60 -16.53 -36.55
N GLY A 610 13.67 -15.83 -35.88
CA GLY A 610 12.24 -16.12 -35.97
C GLY A 610 11.84 -17.46 -35.34
N ASP A 611 12.69 -18.05 -34.48
CA ASP A 611 12.39 -19.31 -33.79
C ASP A 611 11.24 -19.13 -32.80
N GLU A 612 10.08 -19.72 -33.09
CA GLU A 612 8.86 -19.60 -32.28
C GLU A 612 9.04 -20.09 -30.83
N VAL A 613 9.91 -21.09 -30.60
CA VAL A 613 10.18 -21.61 -29.25
C VAL A 613 11.00 -20.59 -28.45
N LEU A 614 11.99 -19.96 -29.08
CA LEU A 614 12.77 -18.89 -28.44
C LEU A 614 11.89 -17.66 -28.18
N VAL A 615 11.08 -17.25 -29.16
CA VAL A 615 10.13 -16.14 -29.02
C VAL A 615 9.18 -16.38 -27.84
N SER A 616 8.57 -17.56 -27.75
CA SER A 616 7.65 -17.91 -26.65
C SER A 616 8.35 -17.85 -25.28
N ARG A 617 9.58 -18.34 -25.18
CA ARG A 617 10.36 -18.31 -23.92
C ARG A 617 10.72 -16.88 -23.50
N VAL A 618 11.15 -16.04 -24.45
CA VAL A 618 11.48 -14.64 -24.20
C VAL A 618 10.24 -13.88 -23.77
N ASN A 619 9.13 -14.02 -24.50
CA ASN A 619 7.88 -13.33 -24.17
C ASN A 619 7.35 -13.73 -22.79
N THR A 620 7.42 -15.01 -22.43
CA THR A 620 7.06 -15.49 -21.08
C THR A 620 7.88 -14.75 -20.03
N LYS A 621 9.20 -14.61 -20.23
CA LYS A 621 10.07 -13.87 -19.31
C LYS A 621 9.77 -12.38 -19.25
N PHE A 622 9.47 -11.74 -20.38
CA PHE A 622 9.13 -10.33 -20.43
C PHE A 622 7.78 -10.04 -19.78
N ARG A 623 6.77 -10.88 -19.99
CA ARG A 623 5.45 -10.79 -19.34
C ARG A 623 5.54 -10.94 -17.82
N GLU A 624 6.34 -11.89 -17.34
CA GLU A 624 6.48 -12.20 -15.91
C GLU A 624 7.47 -11.27 -15.18
N PHE A 625 8.26 -10.48 -15.92
CA PHE A 625 9.37 -9.69 -15.41
C PHE A 625 8.99 -8.83 -14.20
N GLN A 626 7.96 -7.98 -14.37
CA GLN A 626 7.50 -7.05 -13.34
C GLN A 626 6.92 -7.75 -12.10
N ARG A 627 6.40 -8.98 -12.24
CA ARG A 627 5.87 -9.76 -11.11
C ARG A 627 6.94 -10.07 -10.07
N GLY A 628 8.22 -10.07 -10.47
CA GLY A 628 9.36 -10.20 -9.55
C GLY A 628 9.37 -9.10 -8.48
N PHE A 629 9.05 -7.86 -8.85
CA PHE A 629 9.01 -6.71 -7.94
C PHE A 629 7.76 -6.65 -7.05
N THR A 630 6.79 -7.54 -7.24
CA THR A 630 5.60 -7.69 -6.38
C THR A 630 5.59 -8.99 -5.58
N SER A 631 6.62 -9.82 -5.74
CA SER A 631 6.66 -11.19 -5.20
C SER A 631 6.69 -11.27 -3.66
N GLN A 632 7.14 -10.20 -2.98
CA GLN A 632 7.20 -10.16 -1.52
C GLN A 632 5.85 -9.91 -0.83
N GLY A 633 4.80 -9.60 -1.60
CA GLY A 633 3.52 -9.14 -1.07
C GLY A 633 3.50 -7.63 -0.80
N GLY A 634 2.54 -7.20 0.02
CA GLY A 634 2.31 -5.79 0.30
C GLY A 634 3.43 -5.10 1.08
N LEU A 635 3.53 -3.79 0.93
CA LEU A 635 4.39 -2.92 1.73
C LEU A 635 3.93 -2.92 3.20
N PRO A 636 4.83 -2.60 4.16
CA PRO A 636 4.48 -2.48 5.56
C PRO A 636 3.26 -1.56 5.76
N ASP A 637 2.27 -2.05 6.51
CA ASP A 637 0.99 -1.39 6.81
C ASP A 637 0.12 -1.02 5.60
N ARG A 638 0.49 -1.49 4.40
CA ARG A 638 -0.08 -1.10 3.11
C ARG A 638 -0.19 -2.30 2.16
N GLN A 639 -1.06 -3.25 2.51
CA GLN A 639 -1.12 -4.58 1.88
C GLN A 639 -1.45 -4.56 0.38
N PHE A 640 -2.21 -3.55 -0.07
CA PHE A 640 -2.56 -3.38 -1.48
C PHE A 640 -1.33 -3.08 -2.34
N PHE A 641 -0.44 -2.22 -1.84
CA PHE A 641 0.73 -1.76 -2.57
C PHE A 641 1.84 -2.80 -2.47
N LYS A 642 2.07 -3.61 -3.51
CA LYS A 642 3.05 -4.73 -3.46
C LYS A 642 4.38 -4.46 -4.15
N HIS A 643 4.43 -3.41 -4.97
CA HIS A 643 5.57 -3.16 -5.86
C HIS A 643 6.68 -2.46 -5.08
N VAL A 644 7.90 -3.01 -5.13
CA VAL A 644 9.02 -2.54 -4.28
C VAL A 644 9.77 -1.33 -4.81
N VAL A 645 9.75 -1.13 -6.13
CA VAL A 645 10.38 0.04 -6.78
C VAL A 645 9.42 1.22 -6.85
N PHE A 646 8.17 0.98 -7.24
CA PHE A 646 7.13 2.01 -7.40
C PHE A 646 6.04 1.85 -6.34
N ALA A 647 5.74 2.93 -5.63
CA ALA A 647 4.56 3.02 -4.78
C ALA A 647 4.27 4.50 -4.47
N PRO A 648 3.00 4.86 -4.23
CA PRO A 648 2.67 6.18 -3.70
C PRO A 648 3.38 6.42 -2.37
N GLY A 649 3.88 7.63 -2.17
CA GLY A 649 4.42 8.05 -0.87
C GLY A 649 3.30 8.08 0.18
N ILE A 650 3.62 7.63 1.39
CA ILE A 650 2.63 7.50 2.48
C ILE A 650 1.98 8.85 2.84
N ASP A 651 2.77 9.92 2.83
CA ASP A 651 2.36 11.29 3.15
C ASP A 651 2.13 12.19 1.92
N THR A 652 2.43 11.72 0.71
CA THR A 652 2.25 12.47 -0.54
C THR A 652 0.97 12.09 -1.26
N GLY A 653 0.52 10.84 -1.15
CA GLY A 653 -0.74 10.37 -1.73
C GLY A 653 -0.57 9.83 -3.15
N TYR A 654 -0.58 10.71 -4.16
CA TYR A 654 -0.43 10.30 -5.56
C TYR A 654 1.03 10.18 -5.99
N ALA A 655 1.87 11.12 -5.55
CA ALA A 655 3.27 11.17 -5.98
C ALA A 655 4.06 9.95 -5.46
N PRO A 656 4.98 9.39 -6.27
CA PRO A 656 5.87 8.33 -5.81
C PRO A 656 6.75 8.81 -4.66
N CYS A 657 7.31 7.86 -3.90
CA CYS A 657 8.30 8.16 -2.88
C CYS A 657 9.66 8.46 -3.54
N ASP A 658 10.07 9.72 -3.57
CA ASP A 658 11.37 10.19 -4.11
C ASP A 658 12.41 10.47 -2.99
N GLY A 659 12.06 10.21 -1.72
CA GLY A 659 12.96 10.41 -0.59
C GLY A 659 13.33 11.88 -0.31
N HIS A 660 12.67 12.86 -0.96
CA HIS A 660 12.98 14.29 -0.83
C HIS A 660 11.79 15.10 -0.28
N PRO A 661 12.02 16.22 0.43
CA PRO A 661 10.96 17.18 0.74
C PRO A 661 10.41 17.83 -0.55
N GLN A 662 9.09 17.96 -0.65
CA GLN A 662 8.45 18.51 -1.86
C GLN A 662 8.98 19.91 -2.22
N GLN A 663 9.57 20.04 -3.43
CA GLN A 663 9.88 21.33 -4.04
C GLN A 663 8.61 21.96 -4.64
N CYS A 664 8.36 23.25 -4.40
CA CYS A 664 7.23 23.91 -5.05
C CYS A 664 7.45 24.03 -6.57
N SER A 665 6.35 24.08 -7.33
CA SER A 665 6.37 24.18 -8.80
C SER A 665 7.23 25.35 -9.33
N ALA A 666 7.23 26.49 -8.63
CA ALA A 666 8.05 27.65 -9.00
C ALA A 666 9.56 27.42 -8.78
N CYS A 667 9.96 26.70 -7.73
CA CYS A 667 11.37 26.36 -7.46
C CYS A 667 11.88 25.29 -8.43
N ARG A 668 11.04 24.28 -8.70
CA ARG A 668 11.29 23.24 -9.71
C ARG A 668 11.53 23.86 -11.09
N TYR A 669 10.68 24.81 -11.50
CA TYR A 669 10.82 25.51 -12.79
C TYR A 669 12.03 26.45 -12.87
N ARG A 670 12.40 27.11 -11.76
CA ARG A 670 13.52 28.08 -11.74
C ARG A 670 14.89 27.44 -11.52
N ASN A 671 14.93 26.12 -11.35
CA ASN A 671 16.11 25.38 -10.95
C ASN A 671 16.79 26.00 -9.71
N GLN A 672 15.95 26.35 -8.72
CA GLN A 672 16.37 26.98 -7.47
C GLN A 672 16.08 26.03 -6.29
N PRO A 673 17.00 25.90 -5.32
CA PRO A 673 16.75 25.12 -4.11
C PRO A 673 15.53 25.69 -3.38
N CYS A 674 14.57 24.83 -3.05
CA CYS A 674 13.35 25.19 -2.33
C CYS A 674 13.67 25.31 -0.83
N GLU A 675 14.44 26.34 -0.46
CA GLU A 675 14.75 26.67 0.93
C GLU A 675 13.58 27.42 1.57
N TYR A 676 12.89 26.75 2.50
CA TYR A 676 11.85 27.36 3.34
C TYR A 676 12.49 28.24 4.44
N VAL A 677 13.12 29.34 4.05
CA VAL A 677 13.72 30.32 4.96
C VAL A 677 12.71 31.44 5.23
N TYR A 678 11.88 31.24 6.25
CA TYR A 678 10.83 32.18 6.68
C TYR A 678 11.35 33.51 7.30
N THR A 679 12.66 33.78 7.23
CA THR A 679 13.30 34.95 7.87
C THR A 679 13.63 36.09 6.90
N GLU A 680 13.47 35.92 5.58
CA GLU A 680 13.69 37.01 4.59
C GLU A 680 12.42 37.34 3.80
N ASP A 681 11.51 38.10 4.40
CA ASP A 681 10.42 38.78 3.69
C ASP A 681 11.01 39.87 2.78
N ARG A 682 11.25 39.56 1.49
CA ARG A 682 11.76 40.51 0.47
C ARG A 682 10.68 41.46 -0.07
N ARG A 683 9.64 41.77 0.70
CA ARG A 683 8.80 42.94 0.44
C ARG A 683 9.63 44.20 0.68
N LYS A 684 9.69 45.09 -0.32
CA LYS A 684 10.51 46.33 -0.27
C LYS A 684 10.19 47.13 1.02
N PRO A 685 11.21 47.63 1.75
CA PRO A 685 10.99 48.29 3.03
C PRO A 685 10.22 49.62 2.89
N PRO A 686 9.39 49.99 3.88
CA PRO A 686 8.66 51.25 3.90
C PRO A 686 9.60 52.46 3.92
N SER A 687 9.13 53.60 3.40
CA SER A 687 9.95 54.83 3.33
C SER A 687 10.43 55.28 4.72
N LYS A 688 11.60 55.94 4.79
CA LYS A 688 12.16 56.51 6.04
C LYS A 688 11.17 57.40 6.81
N GLN A 689 10.25 58.05 6.10
CA GLN A 689 9.19 58.86 6.72
C GLN A 689 8.14 57.99 7.43
N HIS A 690 7.85 56.80 6.90
CA HIS A 690 6.94 55.84 7.54
C HIS A 690 7.57 55.22 8.81
N VAL A 691 8.86 54.93 8.77
CA VAL A 691 9.61 54.44 9.95
C VAL A 691 9.63 55.49 11.06
N GLN A 692 9.90 56.75 10.74
CA GLN A 692 9.86 57.85 11.72
C GLN A 692 8.46 58.10 12.28
N ALA A 693 7.41 57.90 11.49
CA ALA A 693 6.02 58.01 11.94
C ALA A 693 5.64 56.85 12.90
N LEU A 694 6.17 55.64 12.68
CA LEU A 694 5.99 54.49 13.54
C LEU A 694 6.75 54.64 14.86
N GLU A 695 7.99 55.15 14.84
CA GLU A 695 8.77 55.45 16.06
C GLU A 695 8.07 56.51 16.92
N ALA A 696 7.51 57.56 16.30
CA ALA A 696 6.73 58.57 17.01
C ALA A 696 5.43 57.97 17.62
N ARG A 697 4.82 57.00 16.94
CA ARG A 697 3.62 56.31 17.42
C ARG A 697 3.93 55.35 18.57
N ILE A 698 5.04 54.63 18.52
CA ILE A 698 5.54 53.77 19.61
C ILE A 698 5.78 54.61 20.87
N HIS A 699 6.49 55.74 20.75
CA HIS A 699 6.69 56.65 21.89
C HIS A 699 5.42 57.26 22.47
N THR A 700 4.36 57.37 21.65
CA THR A 700 3.05 57.84 22.12
C THR A 700 2.30 56.72 22.86
N LEU A 701 2.38 55.49 22.35
CA LEU A 701 1.77 54.30 22.95
C LEU A 701 2.46 53.92 24.27
N GLU A 702 3.78 54.03 24.37
CA GLU A 702 4.54 53.81 25.61
C GLU A 702 4.13 54.80 26.71
N ARG A 703 3.90 56.07 26.34
CA ARG A 703 3.41 57.09 27.27
C ARG A 703 1.98 56.82 27.73
N GLN A 704 1.14 56.28 26.85
CA GLN A 704 -0.23 55.88 27.17
C GLN A 704 -0.27 54.63 28.07
N LEU A 705 0.63 53.68 27.86
CA LEU A 705 0.77 52.48 28.68
C LEU A 705 1.27 52.81 30.10
N ALA A 706 2.26 53.71 30.23
CA ALA A 706 2.73 54.19 31.53
C ALA A 706 1.63 54.92 32.32
N ALA A 707 0.76 55.67 31.64
CA ALA A 707 -0.39 56.33 32.26
C ALA A 707 -1.52 55.35 32.64
N ALA A 708 -1.67 54.22 31.93
CA ALA A 708 -2.63 53.17 32.23
C ALA A 708 -2.20 52.31 33.43
N CYS A 709 -0.91 51.96 33.54
CA CYS A 709 -0.38 51.23 34.69
C CYS A 709 -0.50 52.01 36.00
N ALA A 710 -0.37 53.34 35.98
CA ALA A 710 -0.58 54.18 37.16
C ALA A 710 -2.04 54.21 37.65
N ARG A 711 -3.02 53.88 36.80
CA ARG A 711 -4.45 53.80 37.15
C ARG A 711 -4.85 52.43 37.71
N ALA A 712 -4.14 51.37 37.34
CA ALA A 712 -4.45 50.00 37.76
C ALA A 712 -4.06 49.68 39.22
N CYS A 713 -3.14 50.45 39.82
CA CYS A 713 -2.68 50.21 41.19
C CYS A 713 -3.56 50.83 42.30
N ALA A 714 -4.71 51.44 41.95
CA ALA A 714 -5.56 52.16 42.91
C ALA A 714 -6.82 51.40 43.36
N ASP A 715 -7.24 50.33 42.66
CA ASP A 715 -8.56 49.71 42.85
C ASP A 715 -8.51 48.21 43.14
N ASP A 716 -7.73 47.77 44.13
CA ASP A 716 -7.96 46.43 44.70
C ASP A 716 -7.80 46.40 46.23
N SER A 717 -8.94 46.41 46.92
CA SER A 717 -9.04 46.00 48.33
C SER A 717 -10.41 45.36 48.60
N GLY A 718 -10.46 44.03 48.78
CA GLY A 718 -11.64 43.37 49.36
C GLY A 718 -11.84 41.86 49.17
N SER A 719 -11.10 41.02 49.92
CA SER A 719 -11.43 39.74 50.63
C SER A 719 -12.26 38.56 49.99
N PRO A 720 -12.01 37.28 50.40
CA PRO A 720 -12.41 36.07 49.66
C PRO A 720 -13.63 35.30 50.25
N HIS A 721 -14.31 34.51 49.41
CA HIS A 721 -15.32 33.53 49.85
C HIS A 721 -15.11 32.11 49.32
N ALA A 722 -15.43 31.15 50.18
CA ALA A 722 -14.99 29.76 50.21
C ALA A 722 -15.92 28.79 49.47
N ALA A 723 -15.33 27.70 48.96
CA ALA A 723 -16.02 26.56 48.35
C ALA A 723 -16.49 25.53 49.41
N SER A 724 -17.67 24.94 49.19
CA SER A 724 -18.16 23.78 49.94
C SER A 724 -18.44 22.59 49.00
N ARG A 725 -17.95 21.41 49.40
CA ARG A 725 -18.03 20.11 48.72
C ARG A 725 -19.23 19.30 49.23
N VAL A 726 -19.86 18.51 48.35
CA VAL A 726 -20.81 17.44 48.71
C VAL A 726 -20.07 16.09 48.66
N PRO A 727 -20.27 15.16 49.62
CA PRO A 727 -19.50 13.90 49.66
C PRO A 727 -20.19 12.75 48.88
N MET A 728 -19.41 12.02 48.07
CA MET A 728 -19.79 10.73 47.51
C MET A 728 -19.47 9.58 48.48
N ALA A 729 -20.36 8.58 48.54
CA ALA A 729 -20.21 7.37 49.32
C ALA A 729 -19.13 6.41 48.73
N PRO A 730 -18.52 5.53 49.54
CA PRO A 730 -17.44 4.66 49.09
C PRO A 730 -17.99 3.42 48.37
N ILE A 731 -17.51 3.19 47.15
CA ILE A 731 -17.74 1.95 46.38
C ILE A 731 -16.92 0.83 47.03
N ARG A 732 -17.54 -0.34 47.22
CA ARG A 732 -16.88 -1.53 47.79
C ARG A 732 -16.06 -2.25 46.73
N ALA A 733 -14.92 -2.79 47.13
CA ALA A 733 -13.96 -3.49 46.27
C ALA A 733 -14.51 -4.72 45.51
N THR A 734 -15.68 -5.24 45.89
CA THR A 734 -16.30 -6.40 45.21
C THR A 734 -17.09 -6.03 43.95
N ASP A 735 -17.38 -4.75 43.70
CA ASP A 735 -18.05 -4.30 42.47
C ASP A 735 -17.05 -3.96 41.34
N ILE A 736 -15.74 -3.99 41.62
CA ILE A 736 -14.70 -3.82 40.61
C ILE A 736 -14.44 -5.14 39.89
N ASP A 737 -14.53 -6.27 40.60
CA ASP A 737 -14.27 -7.60 40.03
C ASP A 737 -15.34 -8.01 38.99
N ASP A 738 -16.62 -7.69 39.23
CA ASP A 738 -17.72 -7.93 38.27
C ASP A 738 -17.63 -7.02 37.02
N VAL A 739 -16.96 -5.86 37.14
CA VAL A 739 -16.70 -4.96 36.01
C VAL A 739 -15.42 -5.37 35.28
N THR A 740 -14.40 -5.89 35.96
CA THR A 740 -13.21 -6.47 35.30
C THR A 740 -13.49 -7.81 34.63
N ASP A 741 -14.54 -8.54 35.01
CA ASP A 741 -15.04 -9.71 34.28
C ASP A 741 -15.70 -9.37 32.92
N THR A 742 -15.68 -8.10 32.49
CA THR A 742 -15.90 -7.73 31.07
C THR A 742 -14.69 -7.98 30.17
N LEU A 743 -13.58 -8.53 30.69
CA LEU A 743 -12.52 -9.16 29.87
C LEU A 743 -13.12 -10.37 29.12
N GLY A 744 -12.65 -10.67 27.91
CA GLY A 744 -13.27 -11.65 27.02
C GLY A 744 -13.57 -13.02 27.67
N SER A 745 -14.49 -13.79 27.09
CA SER A 745 -14.92 -15.08 27.63
C SER A 745 -14.64 -16.23 26.68
N PHE A 746 -14.43 -17.43 27.25
CA PHE A 746 -14.45 -18.68 26.50
C PHE A 746 -15.89 -19.08 26.20
N ASN A 747 -16.19 -19.33 24.93
CA ASN A 747 -17.47 -19.88 24.49
C ASN A 747 -17.26 -20.99 23.46
N ILE A 748 -18.26 -21.85 23.29
CA ILE A 748 -18.24 -22.89 22.25
C ILE A 748 -18.44 -22.20 20.89
N GLY A 749 -17.44 -22.29 20.01
CA GLY A 749 -17.52 -21.78 18.65
C GLY A 749 -18.35 -22.67 17.73
N ASP A 750 -18.57 -22.18 16.50
CA ASP A 750 -19.46 -22.79 15.50
C ASP A 750 -19.11 -24.27 15.15
N GLY A 751 -17.86 -24.69 15.34
CA GLY A 751 -17.39 -26.06 15.09
C GLY A 751 -17.44 -27.01 16.31
N GLY A 752 -17.94 -26.54 17.46
CA GLY A 752 -18.01 -27.31 18.71
C GLY A 752 -16.75 -27.27 19.57
N GLU A 753 -15.72 -26.55 19.16
CA GLU A 753 -14.50 -26.30 19.94
C GLU A 753 -14.63 -25.06 20.83
N ILE A 754 -13.84 -25.00 21.90
CA ILE A 754 -13.79 -23.83 22.78
C ILE A 754 -12.94 -22.74 22.11
N CYS A 755 -13.55 -21.58 21.91
CA CYS A 755 -12.93 -20.38 21.37
C CYS A 755 -12.94 -19.26 22.41
N TYR A 756 -11.98 -18.34 22.30
CA TYR A 756 -11.94 -17.13 23.10
C TYR A 756 -12.51 -15.95 22.32
N PHE A 757 -13.43 -15.21 22.94
CA PHE A 757 -14.00 -13.98 22.38
C PHE A 757 -13.67 -12.81 23.28
N GLY A 758 -12.89 -11.85 22.77
CA GLY A 758 -12.47 -10.66 23.52
C GLY A 758 -13.65 -9.81 24.03
N SER A 759 -13.38 -8.91 24.97
CA SER A 759 -14.36 -8.03 25.64
C SER A 759 -15.24 -7.19 24.72
N ARG A 760 -14.72 -6.86 23.53
CA ARG A 760 -15.42 -6.06 22.51
C ARG A 760 -16.29 -6.89 21.56
N SER A 761 -16.26 -8.22 21.67
CA SER A 761 -17.01 -9.12 20.82
C SER A 761 -18.36 -9.44 21.44
N ASN A 762 -19.45 -9.20 20.71
CA ASN A 762 -20.81 -9.61 21.14
C ASN A 762 -20.92 -11.13 21.39
N PHE A 763 -20.01 -11.93 20.83
CA PHE A 763 -19.92 -13.37 21.06
C PHE A 763 -19.44 -13.75 22.47
N ASN A 764 -18.87 -12.82 23.25
CA ASN A 764 -18.55 -13.06 24.66
C ASN A 764 -19.81 -13.13 25.54
N LEU A 765 -20.92 -12.50 25.12
CA LEU A 765 -22.18 -12.45 25.87
C LEU A 765 -23.06 -13.70 25.64
N LEU A 766 -22.76 -14.50 24.61
CA LEU A 766 -23.55 -15.65 24.20
C LEU A 766 -23.12 -16.92 24.96
N ARG A 767 -23.53 -17.04 26.23
CA ARG A 767 -23.47 -18.31 26.96
C ARG A 767 -24.52 -19.26 26.38
N SER A 768 -24.13 -20.11 25.45
CA SER A 768 -24.96 -21.16 24.79
C SER A 768 -26.00 -20.67 23.78
N ALA A 769 -25.55 -20.18 22.62
CA ALA A 769 -26.39 -20.21 21.43
C ALA A 769 -26.43 -21.67 20.90
N ARG A 770 -27.64 -22.24 20.77
CA ARG A 770 -27.84 -23.56 20.19
C ARG A 770 -27.22 -23.61 18.79
N LEU A 771 -26.31 -24.55 18.58
CA LEU A 771 -25.69 -24.85 17.29
C LEU A 771 -26.77 -25.00 16.21
N VAL A 772 -26.84 -24.02 15.31
CA VAL A 772 -27.45 -24.17 13.99
C VAL A 772 -26.63 -25.23 13.25
N ASP A 773 -27.30 -26.04 12.43
CA ASP A 773 -26.83 -27.28 11.77
C ASP A 773 -25.55 -27.09 10.91
N ARG A 774 -24.42 -26.80 11.55
CA ARG A 774 -23.11 -26.58 10.94
C ARG A 774 -22.20 -27.80 11.12
N PRO A 775 -21.29 -28.07 10.17
CA PRO A 775 -20.46 -29.27 10.20
C PRO A 775 -19.50 -29.27 11.40
N SER A 776 -19.42 -30.37 12.13
CA SER A 776 -18.44 -30.53 13.23
C SER A 776 -16.99 -30.61 12.73
N SER A 777 -16.02 -30.34 13.61
CA SER A 777 -14.58 -30.53 13.33
C SER A 777 -14.23 -31.93 12.81
N LEU A 778 -14.91 -32.96 13.32
CA LEU A 778 -14.76 -34.33 12.84
C LEU A 778 -15.25 -34.50 11.39
N GLU A 779 -16.30 -33.79 11.01
CA GLU A 779 -16.83 -33.83 9.64
C GLU A 779 -15.88 -33.12 8.67
N MET A 780 -15.24 -32.03 9.08
CA MET A 780 -14.22 -31.34 8.25
C MET A 780 -13.00 -32.23 8.03
N GLN A 781 -12.53 -32.92 9.07
CA GLN A 781 -11.46 -33.91 8.93
C GLN A 781 -11.83 -35.05 7.96
N ARG A 782 -13.09 -35.50 7.98
CA ARG A 782 -13.58 -36.54 7.05
C ARG A 782 -13.63 -36.01 5.61
N ARG A 783 -14.21 -34.83 5.39
CA ARG A 783 -14.29 -34.19 4.07
C ARG A 783 -12.92 -33.92 3.49
N GLY A 784 -12.00 -33.36 4.28
CA GLY A 784 -10.62 -33.11 3.85
C GLY A 784 -9.91 -34.39 3.44
N ARG A 785 -10.03 -35.46 4.25
CA ARG A 785 -9.42 -36.75 3.93
C ARG A 785 -10.01 -37.40 2.68
N GLU A 786 -11.32 -37.29 2.46
CA GLU A 786 -11.98 -37.81 1.26
C GLU A 786 -11.59 -36.99 0.02
N ALA A 787 -11.54 -35.67 0.12
CA ALA A 787 -11.05 -34.80 -0.94
C ALA A 787 -9.60 -35.13 -1.33
N THR A 788 -8.72 -35.36 -0.35
CA THR A 788 -7.35 -35.80 -0.61
C THR A 788 -7.32 -37.14 -1.35
N ARG A 789 -8.14 -38.12 -0.92
CA ARG A 789 -8.25 -39.42 -1.58
C ARG A 789 -8.68 -39.28 -3.03
N GLN A 790 -9.64 -38.40 -3.33
CA GLN A 790 -10.18 -38.18 -4.66
C GLN A 790 -9.22 -37.42 -5.58
N GLN A 791 -8.51 -36.41 -5.06
CA GLN A 791 -7.66 -35.54 -5.87
C GLN A 791 -6.28 -36.14 -6.14
N ILE A 792 -5.60 -36.67 -5.11
CA ILE A 792 -4.20 -37.11 -5.21
C ILE A 792 -3.95 -38.52 -4.67
N GLY A 793 -4.97 -39.17 -4.11
CA GLY A 793 -4.83 -40.45 -3.42
C GLY A 793 -4.19 -40.32 -2.04
N LEU A 794 -4.43 -41.32 -1.17
CA LEU A 794 -3.74 -41.44 0.11
C LEU A 794 -2.48 -42.29 -0.07
N ALA A 795 -1.36 -41.79 0.41
CA ALA A 795 -0.07 -42.44 0.26
C ALA A 795 -0.09 -43.75 1.07
N PRO A 796 0.28 -44.90 0.48
CA PRO A 796 0.37 -46.14 1.21
C PRO A 796 1.56 -46.06 2.16
N VAL A 797 1.31 -45.91 3.46
CA VAL A 797 2.34 -45.92 4.50
C VAL A 797 2.24 -47.24 5.25
N SER A 798 3.32 -48.04 5.23
CA SER A 798 3.40 -49.25 6.05
C SER A 798 3.54 -48.87 7.53
N ASP A 799 3.08 -49.74 8.44
CA ASP A 799 3.23 -49.50 9.88
C ASP A 799 4.72 -49.33 10.28
N GLU A 800 5.64 -50.01 9.58
CA GLU A 800 7.08 -49.86 9.77
C GLU A 800 7.57 -48.46 9.36
N LEU A 801 7.17 -47.97 8.18
CA LEU A 801 7.59 -46.66 7.68
C LEU A 801 7.01 -45.53 8.54
N GLU A 802 5.75 -45.65 8.94
CA GLU A 802 5.13 -44.68 9.86
C GLU A 802 5.87 -44.63 11.19
N ALA A 803 6.19 -45.79 11.78
CA ALA A 803 6.92 -45.87 13.04
C ALA A 803 8.34 -45.28 12.91
N HIS A 804 9.04 -45.53 11.81
CA HIS A 804 10.35 -44.94 11.51
C HIS A 804 10.30 -43.42 11.45
N LEU A 805 9.37 -42.86 10.66
CA LEU A 805 9.22 -41.41 10.50
C LEU A 805 8.76 -40.73 11.80
N LEU A 806 7.83 -41.32 12.54
CA LEU A 806 7.44 -40.81 13.85
C LEU A 806 8.61 -40.85 14.85
N GLY A 807 9.44 -41.90 14.81
CA GLY A 807 10.68 -41.97 15.60
C GLY A 807 11.61 -40.79 15.31
N LEU A 808 11.86 -40.51 14.02
CA LEU A 808 12.67 -39.37 13.60
C LEU A 808 12.08 -38.02 14.05
N PHE A 809 10.76 -37.86 13.95
CA PHE A 809 10.07 -36.65 14.41
C PHE A 809 10.30 -36.38 15.90
N TRP A 810 10.12 -37.40 16.75
CA TRP A 810 10.30 -37.26 18.19
C TRP A 810 11.75 -37.03 18.59
N THR A 811 12.70 -37.69 17.92
CA THR A 811 14.12 -37.60 18.23
C THR A 811 14.72 -36.25 17.81
N TRP A 812 14.35 -35.73 16.64
CA TRP A 812 15.05 -34.60 16.00
C TRP A 812 14.25 -33.31 16.00
N GLN A 813 12.97 -33.34 15.63
CA GLN A 813 12.19 -32.13 15.39
C GLN A 813 11.51 -31.62 16.67
N ASN A 814 10.75 -32.47 17.34
CA ASN A 814 9.91 -32.07 18.49
C ASN A 814 10.69 -31.95 19.81
N ALA A 815 11.98 -32.30 19.81
CA ALA A 815 12.88 -32.14 20.96
C ALA A 815 13.34 -30.69 21.19
N TRP A 816 13.17 -29.81 20.20
CA TRP A 816 13.51 -28.38 20.29
C TRP A 816 12.28 -27.49 20.09
N GLN A 817 11.70 -27.49 18.89
CA GLN A 817 10.49 -26.73 18.58
C GLN A 817 9.27 -27.59 18.94
N ARG A 818 9.07 -27.78 20.25
CA ARG A 818 8.06 -28.68 20.80
C ARG A 818 6.66 -28.12 20.57
N VAL A 819 5.96 -28.67 19.58
CA VAL A 819 4.60 -28.25 19.18
C VAL A 819 3.55 -29.30 19.57
N VAL A 820 3.95 -30.58 19.65
CA VAL A 820 3.05 -31.72 19.90
C VAL A 820 3.44 -32.45 21.19
N ALA A 821 2.46 -32.75 22.05
CA ALA A 821 2.66 -33.62 23.20
C ALA A 821 2.63 -35.09 22.74
N ARG A 822 3.73 -35.83 22.94
CA ARG A 822 3.91 -37.16 22.32
C ARG A 822 3.02 -38.23 22.96
N ALA A 823 2.92 -38.31 24.28
CA ALA A 823 2.07 -39.32 24.93
C ALA A 823 0.58 -39.23 24.53
N PRO A 824 -0.10 -38.05 24.59
CA PRO A 824 -1.49 -37.93 24.14
C PRO A 824 -1.69 -38.30 22.66
N PHE A 825 -0.79 -37.82 21.79
CA PHE A 825 -0.85 -38.13 20.36
C PHE A 825 -0.73 -39.64 20.08
N LEU A 826 0.25 -40.32 20.68
CA LEU A 826 0.48 -41.75 20.44
C LEU A 826 -0.68 -42.62 20.94
N ARG A 827 -1.29 -42.27 22.07
CA ARG A 827 -2.48 -42.98 22.59
C ARG A 827 -3.66 -42.86 21.63
N ASP A 828 -3.97 -41.64 21.17
CA ASP A 828 -5.07 -41.40 20.24
C ASP A 828 -4.81 -42.03 18.86
N ARG A 829 -3.54 -42.06 18.41
CA ARG A 829 -3.13 -42.74 17.18
C ARG A 829 -3.25 -44.27 17.28
N ALA A 830 -2.96 -44.86 18.44
CA ALA A 830 -2.99 -46.31 18.67
C ALA A 830 -4.42 -46.87 18.74
N ALA A 831 -5.42 -46.04 19.08
CA ALA A 831 -6.82 -46.45 19.22
C ALA A 831 -7.54 -46.83 17.90
N ARG A 832 -6.84 -47.13 16.79
CA ARG A 832 -7.45 -47.27 15.45
C ARG A 832 -8.16 -48.60 15.18
N SER A 833 -9.49 -48.55 15.10
CA SER A 833 -10.34 -49.12 14.02
C SER A 833 -11.79 -48.68 14.22
N GLY A 834 -12.25 -47.66 13.48
CA GLY A 834 -13.69 -47.33 13.34
C GLY A 834 -14.30 -46.26 14.26
N ALA A 835 -13.55 -45.69 15.21
CA ALA A 835 -14.02 -44.58 16.06
C ALA A 835 -13.62 -43.20 15.50
N PRO A 836 -14.31 -42.10 15.89
CA PRO A 836 -13.92 -40.73 15.59
C PRO A 836 -12.43 -40.48 15.87
N CYS A 837 -11.79 -39.62 15.07
CA CYS A 837 -10.43 -39.15 15.30
C CYS A 837 -10.26 -38.77 16.78
N GLY A 838 -9.21 -39.25 17.44
CA GLY A 838 -8.92 -38.86 18.82
C GLY A 838 -8.70 -37.35 18.93
N ARG A 839 -9.00 -36.77 20.10
CA ARG A 839 -8.93 -35.32 20.32
C ARG A 839 -7.53 -34.72 20.13
N PHE A 840 -6.49 -35.54 20.24
CA PHE A 840 -5.09 -35.16 20.08
C PHE A 840 -4.45 -35.74 18.81
N TYR A 841 -5.27 -36.25 17.88
CA TYR A 841 -4.82 -36.84 16.62
C TYR A 841 -5.71 -36.45 15.44
N SER A 842 -5.14 -35.92 14.36
CA SER A 842 -5.84 -35.77 13.07
C SER A 842 -5.03 -36.33 11.90
N PRO A 843 -5.70 -36.71 10.78
CA PRO A 843 -5.01 -37.11 9.56
C PRO A 843 -4.08 -36.01 9.01
N ALA A 844 -4.49 -34.74 9.05
CA ALA A 844 -3.65 -33.62 8.64
C ALA A 844 -2.41 -33.49 9.51
N LEU A 845 -2.55 -33.61 10.84
CA LEU A 845 -1.42 -33.58 11.77
C LEU A 845 -0.42 -34.69 11.49
N LEU A 846 -0.89 -35.92 11.28
CA LEU A 846 -0.02 -37.03 10.91
C LEU A 846 0.71 -36.76 9.60
N ALA A 847 -0.01 -36.29 8.57
CA ALA A 847 0.60 -35.96 7.28
C ALA A 847 1.66 -34.86 7.40
N SER A 848 1.42 -33.80 8.18
CA SER A 848 2.42 -32.76 8.46
C SER A 848 3.65 -33.30 9.22
N MET A 849 3.44 -34.16 10.22
CA MET A 849 4.52 -34.80 10.96
C MET A 849 5.38 -35.69 10.06
N LEU A 850 4.76 -36.52 9.22
CA LEU A 850 5.45 -37.38 8.26
C LEU A 850 6.18 -36.58 7.19
N ALA A 851 5.57 -35.49 6.69
CA ALA A 851 6.17 -34.59 5.72
C ALA A 851 7.48 -33.98 6.24
N LEU A 852 7.45 -33.43 7.46
CA LEU A 852 8.63 -32.85 8.09
C LEU A 852 9.66 -33.91 8.47
N ALA A 853 9.23 -35.04 9.03
CA ALA A 853 10.09 -36.15 9.41
C ALA A 853 10.84 -36.79 8.23
N SER A 854 10.21 -36.82 7.05
CA SER A 854 10.80 -37.39 5.84
C SER A 854 12.14 -36.75 5.48
N ARG A 855 12.35 -35.48 5.85
CA ARG A 855 13.62 -34.77 5.63
C ARG A 855 14.78 -35.29 6.48
N TYR A 856 14.50 -36.05 7.54
CA TYR A 856 15.49 -36.73 8.37
C TYR A 856 15.71 -38.20 7.96
N SER A 857 15.06 -38.66 6.88
CA SER A 857 15.11 -40.05 6.42
C SER A 857 15.87 -40.19 5.10
N ASP A 858 16.79 -41.13 5.03
CA ASP A 858 17.50 -41.49 3.79
C ASP A 858 16.72 -42.50 2.92
N ARG A 859 15.56 -42.98 3.38
CA ARG A 859 14.77 -43.98 2.64
C ARG A 859 14.21 -43.38 1.34
N PRO A 860 14.49 -43.94 0.15
CA PRO A 860 14.01 -43.40 -1.12
C PRO A 860 12.48 -43.37 -1.24
N GLU A 861 11.78 -44.28 -0.55
CA GLU A 861 10.32 -44.40 -0.55
C GLU A 861 9.57 -43.19 0.04
N VAL A 862 10.27 -42.29 0.74
CA VAL A 862 9.67 -41.05 1.29
C VAL A 862 9.82 -39.84 0.37
N ARG A 863 10.47 -40.00 -0.78
CA ARG A 863 10.76 -38.94 -1.75
C ARG A 863 9.80 -39.04 -2.92
N ALA A 864 9.25 -37.91 -3.37
CA ALA A 864 8.43 -37.90 -4.57
C ALA A 864 9.26 -38.26 -5.82
N ASP A 865 10.53 -37.83 -5.86
CA ASP A 865 11.56 -38.35 -6.74
C ASP A 865 12.59 -39.15 -5.93
N PRO A 866 12.69 -40.48 -6.09
CA PRO A 866 13.66 -41.31 -5.38
C PRO A 866 15.12 -40.84 -5.48
N LEU A 867 15.47 -40.11 -6.55
CA LEU A 867 16.81 -39.60 -6.82
C LEU A 867 17.06 -38.19 -6.24
N ASP A 868 16.02 -37.45 -5.88
CA ASP A 868 16.15 -36.10 -5.32
C ASP A 868 15.73 -36.06 -3.84
N ALA A 869 16.73 -35.94 -2.96
CA ALA A 869 16.52 -35.86 -1.52
C ALA A 869 15.70 -34.63 -1.07
N ARG A 870 15.64 -33.56 -1.88
CA ARG A 870 14.85 -32.36 -1.58
C ARG A 870 13.34 -32.61 -1.66
N THR A 871 12.93 -33.64 -2.40
CA THR A 871 11.52 -34.02 -2.55
C THR A 871 10.99 -34.90 -1.41
N ALA A 872 11.81 -35.12 -0.37
CA ALA A 872 11.42 -35.88 0.80
C ALA A 872 10.19 -35.26 1.48
N GLY A 873 9.12 -36.06 1.61
CA GLY A 873 7.89 -35.66 2.26
C GLY A 873 6.94 -34.79 1.43
N ASP A 874 7.24 -34.50 0.15
CA ASP A 874 6.36 -33.71 -0.73
C ASP A 874 4.94 -34.28 -0.80
N THR A 875 4.81 -35.60 -0.96
CA THR A 875 3.51 -36.27 -1.02
C THR A 875 2.70 -36.08 0.25
N PHE A 876 3.36 -36.20 1.42
CA PHE A 876 2.70 -36.00 2.72
C PHE A 876 2.34 -34.52 2.94
N ALA A 877 3.20 -33.59 2.50
CA ALA A 877 2.92 -32.16 2.58
C ALA A 877 1.71 -31.76 1.71
N ALA A 878 1.61 -32.30 0.49
CA ALA A 878 0.47 -32.09 -0.40
C ALA A 878 -0.83 -32.62 0.22
N GLN A 879 -0.79 -33.81 0.83
CA GLN A 879 -1.93 -34.38 1.56
C GLN A 879 -2.34 -33.50 2.74
N ALA A 880 -1.39 -33.04 3.56
CA ALA A 880 -1.66 -32.15 4.68
C ALA A 880 -2.31 -30.85 4.21
N LYS A 881 -1.79 -30.21 3.15
CA LYS A 881 -2.34 -28.96 2.61
C LYS A 881 -3.79 -29.10 2.17
N ILE A 882 -4.15 -30.17 1.44
CA ILE A 882 -5.53 -30.41 1.02
C ILE A 882 -6.44 -30.65 2.22
N MET A 883 -6.02 -31.46 3.20
CA MET A 883 -6.83 -31.70 4.40
C MET A 883 -7.04 -30.42 5.20
N LEU A 884 -6.00 -29.58 5.31
CA LEU A 884 -6.06 -28.31 6.02
C LEU A 884 -7.01 -27.31 5.38
N LEU A 885 -7.18 -27.27 4.06
CA LEU A 885 -8.19 -26.43 3.42
C LEU A 885 -9.59 -26.62 4.03
N TYR A 886 -9.93 -27.85 4.43
CA TYR A 886 -11.20 -28.17 5.11
C TYR A 886 -11.11 -28.00 6.62
N GLU A 887 -10.05 -28.50 7.27
CA GLU A 887 -9.91 -28.39 8.73
C GLU A 887 -9.85 -26.92 9.21
N CYS A 888 -9.44 -25.98 8.36
CA CYS A 888 -9.47 -24.54 8.62
C CYS A 888 -10.89 -23.97 8.85
N GLU A 889 -11.95 -24.60 8.32
CA GLU A 889 -13.34 -24.16 8.53
C GLU A 889 -13.77 -24.32 10.01
N THR A 890 -13.21 -25.29 10.71
CA THR A 890 -13.48 -25.59 12.13
C THR A 890 -12.19 -26.03 12.82
N PRO A 891 -11.28 -25.09 13.12
CA PRO A 891 -9.93 -25.41 13.57
C PRO A 891 -9.94 -26.05 14.95
N THR A 892 -9.04 -27.02 15.16
CA THR A 892 -8.78 -27.64 16.47
C THR A 892 -7.31 -27.45 16.86
N THR A 893 -6.93 -27.86 18.07
CA THR A 893 -5.51 -27.88 18.48
C THR A 893 -4.64 -28.68 17.52
N THR A 894 -5.15 -29.78 16.94
CA THR A 894 -4.39 -30.58 15.96
C THR A 894 -4.22 -29.86 14.63
N THR A 895 -5.18 -29.02 14.23
CA THR A 895 -5.08 -28.16 13.04
C THR A 895 -3.97 -27.13 13.22
N VAL A 896 -3.91 -26.47 14.38
CA VAL A 896 -2.83 -25.53 14.74
C VAL A 896 -1.47 -26.23 14.67
N GLN A 897 -1.34 -27.39 15.32
CA GLN A 897 -0.12 -28.19 15.30
C GLN A 897 0.29 -28.58 13.86
N ALA A 898 -0.66 -29.02 13.04
CA ALA A 898 -0.40 -29.45 11.67
C ALA A 898 0.15 -28.30 10.79
N ILE A 899 -0.42 -27.10 10.93
CA ILE A 899 0.01 -25.91 10.20
C ILE A 899 1.38 -25.43 10.71
N ALA A 900 1.60 -25.42 12.02
CA ALA A 900 2.89 -25.06 12.62
C ALA A 900 4.04 -26.00 12.21
N LEU A 901 3.75 -27.28 11.96
CA LEU A 901 4.74 -28.21 11.42
C LEU A 901 4.95 -28.01 9.90
N LEU A 902 3.91 -27.64 9.15
CA LEU A 902 4.08 -27.25 7.74
C LEU A 902 4.89 -25.98 7.59
N SER A 903 4.76 -24.99 8.50
CA SER A 903 5.60 -23.79 8.45
C SER A 903 7.07 -24.13 8.50
N LEU A 904 7.45 -25.01 9.44
CA LEU A 904 8.84 -25.49 9.57
C LEU A 904 9.30 -26.24 8.33
N ARG A 905 8.43 -27.07 7.76
CA ARG A 905 8.73 -27.87 6.58
C ARG A 905 9.00 -26.99 5.36
N GLU A 906 8.14 -26.00 5.09
CA GLU A 906 8.31 -25.12 3.92
C GLU A 906 9.51 -24.19 4.09
N THR A 907 9.74 -23.64 5.29
CA THR A 907 10.95 -22.85 5.57
C THR A 907 12.21 -23.64 5.32
N ALA A 908 12.22 -24.92 5.68
CA ALA A 908 13.40 -25.75 5.48
C ALA A 908 13.59 -26.21 4.01
N LEU A 909 12.77 -25.72 3.08
CA LEU A 909 12.93 -25.86 1.62
C LEU A 909 13.14 -24.50 0.95
N ASP A 910 13.66 -23.52 1.69
CA ASP A 910 13.94 -22.15 1.22
C ASP A 910 12.66 -21.45 0.70
N LYS A 911 11.52 -21.74 1.36
CA LYS A 911 10.24 -21.06 1.14
C LYS A 911 9.83 -20.32 2.40
N GLU A 912 10.71 -19.44 2.88
CA GLU A 912 10.57 -18.73 4.15
C GLU A 912 9.31 -17.87 4.19
N GLY A 913 8.95 -17.23 3.07
CA GLY A 913 7.69 -16.48 2.96
C GLY A 913 6.46 -17.34 3.23
N LEU A 914 6.39 -18.51 2.60
CA LEU A 914 5.29 -19.47 2.79
C LEU A 914 5.31 -20.09 4.19
N GLY A 915 6.50 -20.39 4.73
CA GLY A 915 6.66 -20.86 6.09
C GLY A 915 6.16 -19.85 7.12
N TRP A 916 6.49 -18.56 6.95
CA TRP A 916 5.99 -17.49 7.81
C TRP A 916 4.47 -17.32 7.72
N MET A 917 3.88 -17.43 6.52
CA MET A 917 2.43 -17.40 6.35
C MET A 917 1.73 -18.52 7.11
N TYR A 918 2.23 -19.77 7.00
CA TYR A 918 1.70 -20.89 7.78
C TYR A 918 1.89 -20.66 9.29
N CYS A 919 3.02 -20.11 9.72
CA CYS A 919 3.22 -19.75 11.13
C CYS A 919 2.14 -18.74 11.60
N GLY A 920 1.86 -17.70 10.81
CA GLY A 920 0.81 -16.73 11.12
C GLY A 920 -0.60 -17.32 11.15
N MET A 921 -0.91 -18.25 10.23
CA MET A 921 -2.16 -19.01 10.27
C MET A 921 -2.29 -19.82 11.57
N ALA A 922 -1.23 -20.53 11.97
CA ALA A 922 -1.21 -21.31 13.21
C ALA A 922 -1.41 -20.41 14.44
N VAL A 923 -0.70 -19.27 14.51
CA VAL A 923 -0.84 -18.30 15.62
C VAL A 923 -2.26 -17.74 15.71
N ARG A 924 -2.85 -17.31 14.58
CA ARG A 924 -4.22 -16.76 14.57
C ARG A 924 -5.26 -17.79 14.99
N MET A 925 -5.11 -19.05 14.57
CA MET A 925 -5.98 -20.14 15.02
C MET A 925 -5.79 -20.46 16.50
N ALA A 926 -4.55 -20.42 17.00
CA ALA A 926 -4.26 -20.60 18.41
C ALA A 926 -4.86 -19.48 19.28
N LEU A 927 -4.84 -18.23 18.79
CA LEU A 927 -5.50 -17.09 19.43
C LEU A 927 -7.02 -17.26 19.45
N ASN A 928 -7.63 -17.64 18.31
CA ASN A 928 -9.07 -17.91 18.20
C ASN A 928 -9.53 -19.00 19.18
N LEU A 929 -8.77 -20.10 19.27
CA LEU A 929 -9.04 -21.17 20.22
C LEU A 929 -8.68 -20.79 21.66
N GLY A 930 -8.05 -19.63 21.90
CA GLY A 930 -7.70 -19.13 23.23
C GLY A 930 -6.55 -19.88 23.91
N LEU A 931 -5.60 -20.43 23.15
CA LEU A 931 -4.46 -21.19 23.70
C LEU A 931 -3.47 -20.29 24.48
N HIS A 932 -3.52 -18.99 24.26
CA HIS A 932 -2.65 -17.97 24.87
C HIS A 932 -3.04 -17.59 26.31
N LEU A 933 -4.20 -18.05 26.77
CA LEU A 933 -4.78 -17.65 28.05
C LEU A 933 -4.75 -18.80 29.05
N ASP A 934 -4.69 -18.44 30.34
CA ASP A 934 -4.91 -19.38 31.44
C ASP A 934 -6.30 -20.02 31.33
N CYS A 935 -6.32 -21.34 31.25
CA CYS A 935 -7.52 -22.15 31.11
C CYS A 935 -7.91 -22.85 32.43
N SER A 936 -7.32 -22.50 33.58
CA SER A 936 -7.59 -23.12 34.89
C SER A 936 -9.08 -23.06 35.24
N ARG A 937 -9.74 -21.92 35.00
CA ARG A 937 -11.20 -21.76 35.17
C ARG A 937 -12.01 -22.71 34.27
N CYS A 938 -11.55 -22.97 33.04
CA CYS A 938 -12.21 -23.94 32.16
C CYS A 938 -12.10 -25.38 32.67
N VAL A 939 -11.07 -25.69 33.48
CA VAL A 939 -10.94 -26.99 34.16
C VAL A 939 -11.89 -27.09 35.33
N ASP A 940 -11.94 -26.05 36.17
CA ASP A 940 -12.86 -25.96 37.31
C ASP A 940 -14.33 -26.04 36.88
N GLU A 941 -14.67 -25.43 35.73
CA GLU A 941 -16.00 -25.45 35.12
C GLU A 941 -16.29 -26.76 34.33
N GLY A 942 -15.31 -27.65 34.20
CA GLY A 942 -15.45 -28.95 33.52
C GLY A 942 -15.53 -28.87 31.98
N LEU A 943 -15.17 -27.73 31.40
CA LEU A 943 -15.14 -27.50 29.95
C LEU A 943 -13.88 -28.12 29.29
N LEU A 944 -12.77 -28.15 30.01
CA LEU A 944 -11.50 -28.76 29.60
C LEU A 944 -10.97 -29.69 30.70
N THR A 945 -10.23 -30.74 30.31
CA THR A 945 -9.44 -31.53 31.25
C THR A 945 -8.05 -30.92 31.44
N ALA A 946 -7.38 -31.24 32.55
CA ALA A 946 -6.00 -30.84 32.79
C ALA A 946 -5.05 -31.29 31.67
N GLU A 947 -5.28 -32.47 31.07
CA GLU A 947 -4.50 -32.94 29.93
C GLU A 947 -4.75 -32.11 28.67
N GLN A 948 -5.98 -31.65 28.42
CA GLN A 948 -6.26 -30.74 27.29
C GLN A 948 -5.56 -29.38 27.47
N VAL A 949 -5.52 -28.86 28.69
CA VAL A 949 -4.80 -27.61 29.00
C VAL A 949 -3.30 -27.78 28.79
N GLU A 950 -2.72 -28.91 29.21
CA GLU A 950 -1.30 -29.21 28.96
C GLU A 950 -0.98 -29.25 27.46
N VAL A 951 -1.79 -29.95 26.64
CA VAL A 951 -1.56 -30.01 25.18
C VAL A 951 -1.70 -28.62 24.53
N ARG A 952 -2.67 -27.81 24.99
CA ARG A 952 -2.86 -26.43 24.52
C ARG A 952 -1.67 -25.54 24.87
N SER A 953 -1.12 -25.67 26.09
CA SER A 953 0.09 -24.97 26.52
C SER A 953 1.30 -25.37 25.66
N VAL A 954 1.51 -26.67 25.44
CA VAL A 954 2.60 -27.16 24.57
C VAL A 954 2.50 -26.57 23.16
N THR A 955 1.30 -26.57 22.57
CA THR A 955 1.09 -26.03 21.22
C THR A 955 1.29 -24.53 21.17
N TRP A 956 0.79 -23.78 22.16
CA TRP A 956 1.00 -22.33 22.22
C TRP A 956 2.48 -21.96 22.32
N TRP A 957 3.21 -22.56 23.26
CA TRP A 957 4.63 -22.28 23.44
C TRP A 957 5.47 -22.77 22.26
N GLY A 958 5.03 -23.81 21.56
CA GLY A 958 5.58 -24.19 20.26
C GLY A 958 5.39 -23.09 19.21
N CYS A 959 4.17 -22.58 19.04
CA CYS A 959 3.88 -21.44 18.16
C CYS A 959 4.66 -20.18 18.56
N TYR A 960 4.82 -19.92 19.86
CA TYR A 960 5.62 -18.82 20.40
C TYR A 960 7.07 -18.93 19.93
N VAL A 961 7.71 -20.08 20.13
CA VAL A 961 9.09 -20.31 19.68
C VAL A 961 9.21 -20.12 18.16
N LEU A 962 8.24 -20.62 17.38
CA LEU A 962 8.24 -20.43 15.93
C LEU A 962 8.15 -18.96 15.54
N ASP A 963 7.17 -18.23 16.08
CA ASP A 963 6.97 -16.80 15.80
C ASP A 963 8.23 -15.99 16.12
N LYS A 964 8.84 -16.22 17.29
CA LYS A 964 10.08 -15.51 17.67
C LYS A 964 11.27 -15.91 16.81
N LEU A 965 11.40 -17.17 16.41
CA LEU A 965 12.48 -17.60 15.50
C LEU A 965 12.30 -17.00 14.10
N PHE A 966 11.06 -16.85 13.61
CA PHE A 966 10.80 -16.15 12.36
C PHE A 966 11.06 -14.65 12.48
N ASN A 967 10.71 -14.03 13.60
CA ASN A 967 11.04 -12.63 13.89
C ASN A 967 12.56 -12.43 13.82
N ILE A 968 13.31 -13.19 14.61
CA ILE A 968 14.78 -13.08 14.69
C ILE A 968 15.42 -13.43 13.33
N GLY A 969 14.96 -14.50 12.69
CA GLY A 969 15.55 -15.01 11.45
C GLY A 969 15.24 -14.17 10.22
N LEU A 970 14.08 -13.50 10.16
CA LEU A 970 13.63 -12.72 9.01
C LEU A 970 13.56 -11.20 9.27
N GLY A 971 13.89 -10.73 10.48
CA GLY A 971 13.77 -9.32 10.87
C GLY A 971 12.32 -8.80 10.88
N ARG A 972 11.34 -9.68 11.09
CA ARG A 972 9.90 -9.35 11.03
C ARG A 972 9.34 -9.10 12.43
N PRO A 973 8.33 -8.24 12.60
CA PRO A 973 7.70 -8.05 13.90
C PRO A 973 7.05 -9.36 14.40
N SER A 974 7.08 -9.58 15.71
CA SER A 974 6.42 -10.72 16.37
C SER A 974 4.90 -10.60 16.24
N MET A 975 4.24 -11.70 15.87
CA MET A 975 2.77 -11.78 15.88
C MET A 975 2.21 -12.00 17.29
N ILE A 976 3.03 -12.51 18.21
CA ILE A 976 2.65 -12.75 19.61
C ILE A 976 3.24 -11.67 20.52
N LEU A 977 2.36 -10.87 21.12
CA LEU A 977 2.74 -9.88 22.13
C LEU A 977 2.73 -10.51 23.53
N ASP A 978 3.86 -10.45 24.22
CA ASP A 978 4.06 -11.07 25.53
C ASP A 978 3.09 -10.50 26.59
N CYS A 979 2.65 -9.25 26.45
CA CYS A 979 1.68 -8.62 27.36
C CYS A 979 0.24 -9.14 27.22
N LEU A 980 -0.06 -9.92 26.17
CA LEU A 980 -1.40 -10.45 25.91
C LEU A 980 -1.55 -11.93 26.31
N MET A 981 -0.51 -12.57 26.84
CA MET A 981 -0.53 -13.98 27.20
C MET A 981 -0.59 -14.18 28.72
N THR A 982 -1.40 -15.14 29.17
CA THR A 982 -1.48 -15.54 30.60
C THR A 982 -1.27 -17.03 30.81
N VAL A 983 -1.12 -17.81 29.73
CA VAL A 983 -0.89 -19.25 29.78
C VAL A 983 0.44 -19.62 30.45
N GLU A 984 0.39 -20.60 31.34
CA GLU A 984 1.59 -21.12 32.01
C GLU A 984 2.46 -21.97 31.07
N MET A 985 3.76 -22.07 31.38
CA MET A 985 4.69 -22.93 30.64
C MET A 985 4.36 -24.43 30.86
N PRO A 986 4.70 -25.32 29.92
CA PRO A 986 4.39 -26.74 30.04
C PRO A 986 5.05 -27.41 31.25
N SER A 987 4.45 -28.50 31.73
CA SER A 987 4.94 -29.25 32.88
C SER A 987 6.15 -30.13 32.55
N THR A 988 7.16 -30.13 33.43
CA THR A 988 8.32 -31.04 33.33
C THR A 988 8.02 -32.45 33.84
N CYS A 989 6.81 -32.71 34.35
CA CYS A 989 6.44 -34.02 34.90
C CYS A 989 6.12 -35.09 33.84
N CYS A 990 6.23 -34.78 32.55
CA CYS A 990 5.95 -35.76 31.49
C CYS A 990 7.04 -36.83 31.39
N GLU A 991 6.66 -38.03 30.93
CA GLU A 991 7.58 -39.17 30.81
C GLU A 991 8.77 -38.87 29.88
N GLU A 992 8.56 -38.05 28.86
CA GLU A 992 9.53 -37.71 27.81
C GLU A 992 10.73 -36.91 28.33
N GLU A 993 10.57 -36.17 29.42
CA GLU A 993 11.65 -35.40 30.05
C GLU A 993 12.75 -36.32 30.61
N GLN A 994 12.35 -37.50 31.12
CA GLN A 994 13.23 -38.46 31.80
C GLN A 994 13.62 -39.66 30.92
N GLN A 995 13.14 -39.73 29.68
CA GLN A 995 13.48 -40.81 28.76
C GLN A 995 14.92 -40.68 28.24
N PRO A 996 15.64 -41.80 28.04
CA PRO A 996 16.93 -41.79 27.35
C PRO A 996 16.77 -41.26 25.92
N TRP A 997 17.66 -40.37 25.51
CA TRP A 997 17.72 -39.89 24.13
C TRP A 997 18.44 -40.92 23.26
N THR A 998 17.75 -41.44 22.25
CA THR A 998 18.30 -42.45 21.32
C THR A 998 18.22 -41.95 19.88
N SER A 999 19.31 -42.04 19.12
CA SER A 999 19.26 -41.88 17.67
C SER A 999 18.66 -43.12 17.03
N SER A 1000 18.02 -42.97 15.86
CA SER A 1000 17.42 -44.07 15.08
C SER A 1000 18.40 -45.20 14.66
N SER A 1001 19.69 -45.01 14.91
CA SER A 1001 20.79 -45.92 14.62
C SER A 1001 21.40 -46.62 15.84
N ALA A 1002 20.91 -46.36 17.06
CA ALA A 1002 21.46 -46.88 18.32
C ALA A 1002 20.65 -48.07 18.86
N ASP A 1003 21.32 -49.01 19.53
CA ASP A 1003 20.69 -50.17 20.15
C ASP A 1003 19.77 -49.72 21.29
N PRO A 1004 18.44 -50.01 21.24
CA PRO A 1004 17.47 -49.56 22.24
C PRO A 1004 17.71 -50.12 23.66
N THR A 1005 18.70 -51.00 23.84
CA THR A 1005 19.12 -51.56 25.12
C THR A 1005 20.32 -50.86 25.76
N ASP A 1006 20.87 -49.80 25.13
CA ASP A 1006 22.02 -49.07 25.65
C ASP A 1006 21.65 -48.21 26.87
N ALA A 1007 21.91 -48.76 28.06
CA ALA A 1007 21.72 -48.09 29.34
C ALA A 1007 22.66 -46.89 29.59
N SER A 1008 23.56 -46.57 28.65
CA SER A 1008 24.46 -45.41 28.71
C SER A 1008 23.94 -44.16 27.98
N ALA A 1009 22.76 -44.23 27.34
CA ALA A 1009 22.17 -43.10 26.66
C ALA A 1009 21.81 -41.94 27.63
N PRO A 1010 22.18 -40.68 27.31
CA PRO A 1010 21.90 -39.54 28.16
C PRO A 1010 20.39 -39.25 28.23
N VAL A 1011 19.92 -38.74 29.38
CA VAL A 1011 18.52 -38.34 29.58
C VAL A 1011 18.17 -37.17 28.65
N SER A 1012 16.99 -37.20 28.05
CA SER A 1012 16.64 -36.27 26.97
C SER A 1012 16.50 -34.82 27.41
N HIS A 1013 15.93 -34.51 28.58
CA HIS A 1013 15.69 -33.12 29.04
C HIS A 1013 15.01 -32.19 28.02
N CYS A 1014 14.21 -32.74 27.09
CA CYS A 1014 13.67 -31.98 25.96
C CYS A 1014 12.62 -30.94 26.37
N VAL A 1015 11.87 -31.19 27.45
CA VAL A 1015 10.88 -30.23 27.97
C VAL A 1015 11.58 -29.12 28.73
N SER A 1016 12.58 -29.47 29.56
CA SER A 1016 13.45 -28.49 30.18
C SER A 1016 14.12 -27.60 29.13
N ASN A 1017 14.61 -28.17 28.02
CA ASN A 1017 15.20 -27.41 26.92
C ASN A 1017 14.19 -26.42 26.31
N ALA A 1018 13.00 -26.88 25.93
CA ALA A 1018 11.96 -26.03 25.35
C ALA A 1018 11.53 -24.89 26.29
N ILE A 1019 11.37 -25.16 27.60
CA ILE A 1019 11.06 -24.14 28.61
C ILE A 1019 12.16 -23.07 28.68
N HIS A 1020 13.43 -23.48 28.67
CA HIS A 1020 14.53 -22.52 28.72
C HIS A 1020 14.68 -21.75 27.40
N THR A 1021 14.37 -22.35 26.24
CA THR A 1021 14.25 -21.61 24.98
C THR A 1021 13.17 -20.53 25.06
N CYS A 1022 11.99 -20.83 25.62
CA CYS A 1022 10.94 -19.83 25.81
C CYS A 1022 11.39 -18.69 26.74
N LYS A 1023 12.00 -19.02 27.89
CA LYS A 1023 12.53 -18.03 28.85
C LYS A 1023 13.59 -17.13 28.24
N LEU A 1024 14.49 -17.70 27.44
CA LEU A 1024 15.49 -16.94 26.69
C LEU A 1024 14.81 -15.93 25.78
N LEU A 1025 13.90 -16.40 24.92
CA LEU A 1025 13.20 -15.56 23.95
C LEU A 1025 12.39 -14.44 24.63
N ILE A 1026 11.63 -14.72 25.69
CA ILE A 1026 10.94 -13.68 26.49
C ILE A 1026 11.92 -12.61 27.01
N SER A 1027 13.12 -13.02 27.45
CA SER A 1027 14.07 -12.12 28.09
C SER A 1027 14.78 -11.16 27.12
N VAL A 1028 14.88 -11.56 25.85
CA VAL A 1028 15.71 -10.87 24.84
C VAL A 1028 14.92 -10.30 23.67
N VAL A 1029 13.75 -10.84 23.34
CA VAL A 1029 12.98 -10.44 22.16
C VAL A 1029 12.53 -8.99 22.24
N GLU A 1030 12.06 -8.48 23.38
CA GLU A 1030 11.71 -7.05 23.51
C GLU A 1030 12.91 -6.14 23.17
N ILE A 1031 14.12 -6.55 23.58
CA ILE A 1031 15.33 -5.79 23.26
C ILE A 1031 15.67 -5.93 21.77
N LEU A 1032 15.54 -7.12 21.20
CA LEU A 1032 15.77 -7.35 19.76
C LEU A 1032 14.75 -6.55 18.92
N ASP A 1033 13.47 -6.58 19.26
CA ASP A 1033 12.40 -5.82 18.60
C ASP A 1033 12.72 -4.31 18.63
N ASN A 1034 13.21 -3.79 19.74
CA ASN A 1034 13.60 -2.38 19.82
C ASN A 1034 14.97 -2.08 19.15
N ILE A 1035 15.90 -3.04 19.09
CA ILE A 1035 17.19 -2.90 18.38
C ILE A 1035 16.96 -2.88 16.86
N TYR A 1036 16.09 -3.77 16.38
CA TYR A 1036 15.72 -3.92 14.97
C TYR A 1036 14.56 -2.99 14.55
N SER A 1037 13.94 -2.27 15.49
CA SER A 1037 12.96 -1.23 15.19
C SER A 1037 13.61 -0.12 14.33
N PRO A 1038 12.89 0.39 13.30
CA PRO A 1038 13.38 1.43 12.39
C PRO A 1038 13.56 2.82 13.03
N GLY A 1039 13.31 2.98 14.34
CA GLY A 1039 13.62 4.20 15.09
C GLY A 1039 15.12 4.40 15.37
N LYS A 1040 15.49 5.61 15.85
CA LYS A 1040 16.84 5.95 16.37
C LYS A 1040 16.91 5.95 17.91
N PRO A 1041 16.66 4.85 18.65
CA PRO A 1041 17.00 4.80 20.07
C PRO A 1041 18.53 4.68 20.24
N ASP A 1042 19.07 5.07 21.40
CA ASP A 1042 20.47 4.80 21.76
C ASP A 1042 20.70 3.30 21.96
N LYS A 1043 21.08 2.63 20.86
CA LYS A 1043 21.28 1.17 20.80
C LYS A 1043 22.43 0.68 21.67
N THR A 1044 23.33 1.56 22.12
CA THR A 1044 24.51 1.20 22.91
C THR A 1044 24.15 0.65 24.28
N SER A 1045 23.19 1.32 24.94
CA SER A 1045 22.67 0.91 26.25
C SER A 1045 21.90 -0.42 26.18
N MET A 1046 21.13 -0.61 25.11
CA MET A 1046 20.28 -1.78 24.89
C MET A 1046 21.08 -3.03 24.53
N VAL A 1047 22.12 -2.90 23.69
CA VAL A 1047 23.04 -4.02 23.39
C VAL A 1047 23.78 -4.44 24.66
N SER A 1048 24.14 -3.48 25.51
CA SER A 1048 24.75 -3.77 26.81
C SER A 1048 23.78 -4.49 27.75
N ASP A 1049 22.51 -4.07 27.80
CA ASP A 1049 21.47 -4.75 28.59
C ASP A 1049 21.18 -6.17 28.06
N ALA A 1050 21.06 -6.35 26.74
CA ALA A 1050 20.91 -7.67 26.11
C ALA A 1050 22.08 -8.59 26.45
N HIS A 1051 23.32 -8.09 26.37
CA HIS A 1051 24.50 -8.86 26.73
C HIS A 1051 24.50 -9.28 28.21
N LEU A 1052 24.09 -8.39 29.12
CA LEU A 1052 23.97 -8.70 30.55
C LEU A 1052 22.87 -9.74 30.82
N ARG A 1053 21.70 -9.62 30.17
CA ARG A 1053 20.60 -10.59 30.30
C ARG A 1053 20.99 -11.96 29.74
N LEU A 1054 21.62 -12.02 28.57
CA LEU A 1054 22.13 -13.27 27.97
C LEU A 1054 23.20 -13.92 28.86
N THR A 1055 24.14 -13.13 29.39
CA THR A 1055 25.19 -13.63 30.29
C THR A 1055 24.58 -14.15 31.60
N SER A 1056 23.60 -13.43 32.17
CA SER A 1056 22.87 -13.85 33.37
C SER A 1056 22.10 -15.14 33.12
N PHE A 1057 21.37 -15.21 32.00
CA PHE A 1057 20.62 -16.40 31.57
C PHE A 1057 21.54 -17.61 31.41
N TYR A 1058 22.65 -17.49 30.68
CA TYR A 1058 23.62 -18.56 30.50
C TYR A 1058 24.20 -19.05 31.84
N ASN A 1059 24.50 -18.11 32.76
CA ASN A 1059 24.98 -18.44 34.10
C ASN A 1059 23.91 -19.06 35.02
N ALA A 1060 22.62 -18.91 34.70
CA ALA A 1060 21.49 -19.50 35.40
C ALA A 1060 21.03 -20.85 34.81
N LEU A 1061 21.41 -21.18 33.57
CA LEU A 1061 21.04 -22.44 32.90
C LEU A 1061 21.43 -23.67 33.74
N PRO A 1062 20.59 -24.71 33.86
CA PRO A 1062 20.99 -25.97 34.48
C PRO A 1062 22.24 -26.57 33.81
N ALA A 1063 23.11 -27.23 34.59
CA ALA A 1063 24.37 -27.80 34.06
C ALA A 1063 24.14 -28.79 32.90
N VAL A 1064 23.01 -29.50 32.91
CA VAL A 1064 22.59 -30.44 31.86
C VAL A 1064 22.23 -29.78 30.53
N LEU A 1065 21.96 -28.46 30.52
CA LEU A 1065 21.64 -27.67 29.32
C LEU A 1065 22.79 -26.74 28.88
N ARG A 1066 23.99 -26.89 29.47
CA ARG A 1066 25.19 -26.12 29.07
C ARG A 1066 26.14 -26.98 28.25
N ILE A 1067 26.79 -26.38 27.28
CA ILE A 1067 27.87 -27.04 26.53
C ILE A 1067 29.12 -27.11 27.41
N SER A 1068 29.64 -28.32 27.64
CA SER A 1068 30.92 -28.54 28.33
C SER A 1068 32.07 -27.97 27.49
N LYS A 1069 33.07 -27.38 28.17
CA LYS A 1069 34.33 -26.96 27.51
C LYS A 1069 35.19 -28.15 27.08
N SER A 1070 34.85 -29.36 27.51
CA SER A 1070 35.52 -30.61 27.14
C SER A 1070 34.87 -31.24 25.92
N TYR A 1071 35.65 -31.49 24.86
CA TYR A 1071 35.19 -32.22 23.67
C TYR A 1071 34.78 -33.68 23.96
N LYS A 1072 35.04 -34.20 25.17
CA LYS A 1072 34.69 -35.55 25.60
C LYS A 1072 33.25 -35.67 26.11
N ASP A 1073 32.65 -34.55 26.53
CA ASP A 1073 31.27 -34.52 27.01
C ASP A 1073 30.38 -33.95 25.90
N ARG A 1074 29.87 -34.83 25.02
CA ARG A 1074 29.01 -34.42 23.91
C ARG A 1074 27.63 -34.04 24.44
N ALA A 1075 27.18 -32.82 24.15
CA ALA A 1075 25.83 -32.38 24.48
C ALA A 1075 24.81 -33.01 23.50
N LEU A 1076 23.54 -33.02 23.89
CA LEU A 1076 22.47 -33.46 23.00
C LEU A 1076 22.20 -32.43 21.89
N PRO A 1077 21.69 -32.82 20.71
CA PRO A 1077 21.46 -31.91 19.59
C PRO A 1077 20.60 -30.70 19.93
N HIS A 1078 19.52 -30.88 20.70
CA HIS A 1078 18.63 -29.78 21.10
C HIS A 1078 19.29 -28.83 22.12
N VAL A 1079 20.31 -29.29 22.86
CA VAL A 1079 21.13 -28.44 23.73
C VAL A 1079 22.04 -27.55 22.88
N TYR A 1080 22.61 -28.06 21.78
CA TYR A 1080 23.32 -27.21 20.82
C TYR A 1080 22.39 -26.19 20.16
N GLN A 1081 21.16 -26.57 19.83
CA GLN A 1081 20.17 -25.65 19.25
C GLN A 1081 19.76 -24.54 20.22
N LEU A 1082 19.58 -24.83 21.51
CA LEU A 1082 19.36 -23.79 22.53
C LEU A 1082 20.51 -22.80 22.58
N GLN A 1083 21.75 -23.28 22.43
CA GLN A 1083 22.96 -22.47 22.54
C GLN A 1083 23.28 -21.68 21.27
N TRP A 1084 22.65 -22.02 20.14
CA TRP A 1084 22.71 -21.22 18.92
C TRP A 1084 21.87 -19.95 19.03
N VAL A 1085 20.86 -19.95 19.91
CA VAL A 1085 19.96 -18.81 20.15
C VAL A 1085 20.49 -17.89 21.27
N THR A 1086 21.37 -18.38 22.16
CA THR A 1086 22.04 -17.60 23.23
C THR A 1086 23.34 -16.96 22.75
#